data_AF-A0A6L9EK52-F1
#
_entry.id   AF-A0A6L9EK52-F1
#
_cell.length_a   1.000
_cell.length_b   1.000
_cell.length_c   1.000
_cell.angle_alpha   90.00
_cell.angle_beta   90.00
_cell.angle_gamma   90.00
#
_symmetry.space_group_name_H-M   'P 1'
#
loop_
_entity.id
_entity.type
_entity.pdbx_description
1 polymer ?
#
loop_
_entity_poly.entity_id
_entity_poly.type
_entity_poly.pdbx_seq_one_letter_code
_entity_poly.pdbx_strand_id
1 'polypeptide(L)'
;MKRFNELNKDNNELTEEITENIERDNDNLANNNKRIKKDNKFIINVIAFISILIMSFGIIFFYPKIKIISNNEKRTPYEDYNLLSDIDSCSFLLYKDIVEKQSESEKSLEEIYIKSYSDNYATHENYEVDSNAGYDKRTIYEEAVLNPLQSQLYNLQTKLDYDLKNLEYAAMDKDGNIIINKGLENIGEVLSQNSGSYESLKDLYGFYVVINYDSNGYAQIKDYYGTDFSYIRNIFSNNINSQYSHSYDGVKVTYNTMKDTTIVYGIPKELKYDDKISDIVENMNDRYISHNAIMIFGLIVGCITLFLGLIIPYKFERKIVGFKSMLKMPFEVACIFYGMFSSILIMSAIGMITVTLTGESNEILRFLGINGEFNDILIYLSNVVLWSVIIYFSISGVIYLKNIFKYGFKKYFKEKVIVIRGIRYIIRKAEDGLDYFNHIDLSDKSNKVIIKVLLINFAILSAISIIWFFGIFAAIVYNIILFVLIRKYYDKIRNDYSNLLNATNKIAEGNLETEISEDLGLFNPFKDELKKIQIGFKKAVDEEVKSQKMKTELISNVSHDLKTPLTSIITYIDLLKNDNITDEERKSYIDTIDNKSQRLKFLIEDLFEVSKATSGNIKLNPVNVDIIELIRQIEIELSDKLDNAKVVVKNNFPDNKIFLNLDSQKTFRIFENLLNNVAKYSMEGSRVYIDITENEQDVTINIKNMSAVEIDYKSDEIIERFQRGDKSRNTEGSGLGLAIVKSFVEAQGGIFKVEIDGDLFKSVVIFMKKQ
;
A
#
# COMPACT_ATOMS: atom_id res chain seq x y z
N MET A 1 9.19 79.12 26.54
CA MET A 1 9.29 77.71 26.98
C MET A 1 8.00 77.19 27.63
N LYS A 2 7.47 77.77 28.72
CA LYS A 2 6.20 77.30 29.34
C LYS A 2 5.02 77.17 28.37
N ARG A 3 4.78 78.20 27.54
CA ARG A 3 3.70 78.23 26.53
C ARG A 3 3.84 77.17 25.42
N PHE A 4 5.06 76.70 25.15
CA PHE A 4 5.33 75.67 24.13
C PHE A 4 5.10 74.26 24.69
N ASN A 5 5.34 74.06 25.99
CA ASN A 5 5.05 72.80 26.68
C ASN A 5 3.54 72.62 26.93
N GLU A 6 2.79 73.70 27.19
CA GLU A 6 1.32 73.65 27.27
C GLU A 6 0.69 73.29 25.92
N LEU A 7 1.11 73.93 24.82
CA LEU A 7 0.65 73.62 23.47
C LEU A 7 0.94 72.17 23.03
N ASN A 8 2.09 71.61 23.42
CA ASN A 8 2.40 70.19 23.15
C ASN A 8 1.61 69.23 24.04
N LYS A 9 1.25 69.64 25.26
CA LYS A 9 0.42 68.83 26.15
C LYS A 9 -1.03 68.80 25.66
N ASP A 10 -1.57 69.95 25.27
CA ASP A 10 -2.92 70.07 24.71
C ASP A 10 -3.02 69.31 23.37
N ASN A 11 -2.01 69.39 22.50
CA ASN A 11 -1.99 68.60 21.27
C ASN A 11 -1.90 67.10 21.52
N ASN A 12 -1.14 66.65 22.52
CA ASN A 12 -1.06 65.24 22.88
C ASN A 12 -2.37 64.72 23.48
N GLU A 13 -3.01 65.48 24.37
CA GLU A 13 -4.33 65.16 24.92
C GLU A 13 -5.38 65.13 23.79
N LEU A 14 -5.34 66.07 22.84
CA LEU A 14 -6.23 66.07 21.67
C LEU A 14 -6.00 64.85 20.76
N THR A 15 -4.75 64.43 20.54
CA THR A 15 -4.46 63.21 19.77
C THR A 15 -4.86 61.93 20.49
N GLU A 16 -4.72 61.86 21.81
CA GLU A 16 -5.22 60.72 22.60
C GLU A 16 -6.75 60.64 22.54
N GLU A 17 -7.44 61.77 22.70
CA GLU A 17 -8.91 61.84 22.63
C GLU A 17 -9.44 61.48 21.22
N ILE A 18 -8.77 61.92 20.15
CA ILE A 18 -9.10 61.53 18.78
C ILE A 18 -8.86 60.03 18.58
N THR A 19 -7.79 59.48 19.14
CA THR A 19 -7.47 58.04 19.01
C THR A 19 -8.47 57.17 19.76
N GLU A 20 -8.86 57.54 21.00
CA GLU A 20 -9.90 56.86 21.77
C GLU A 20 -11.27 56.92 21.07
N ASN A 21 -11.61 58.06 20.47
CA ASN A 21 -12.86 58.21 19.73
C ASN A 21 -12.89 57.32 18.47
N ILE A 22 -11.76 57.24 17.75
CA ILE A 22 -11.64 56.34 16.59
C ILE A 22 -11.74 54.86 17.02
N GLU A 23 -11.14 54.47 18.15
CA GLU A 23 -11.27 53.12 18.69
C GLU A 23 -12.71 52.80 19.12
N ARG A 24 -13.39 53.72 19.82
CA ARG A 24 -14.81 53.57 20.19
C ARG A 24 -15.71 53.46 18.96
N ASP A 25 -15.48 54.26 17.94
CA ASP A 25 -16.27 54.22 16.71
C ASP A 25 -16.04 52.91 15.92
N ASN A 26 -14.81 52.41 15.90
CA ASN A 26 -14.49 51.11 15.31
C ASN A 26 -15.15 49.95 16.08
N ASP A 27 -15.15 49.99 17.41
CA ASP A 27 -15.84 49.00 18.24
C ASP A 27 -17.36 49.07 18.10
N ASN A 28 -17.93 50.27 17.99
CA ASN A 28 -19.35 50.48 17.72
C ASN A 28 -19.74 49.95 16.33
N LEU A 29 -18.92 50.18 15.31
CA LEU A 29 -19.09 49.62 13.96
C LEU A 29 -18.98 48.09 13.96
N ALA A 30 -18.02 47.52 14.69
CA ALA A 30 -17.88 46.07 14.84
C ALA A 30 -19.08 45.44 15.55
N ASN A 31 -19.60 46.09 16.59
CA ASN A 31 -20.77 45.64 17.34
C ASN A 31 -22.06 45.79 16.53
N ASN A 32 -22.24 46.88 15.78
CA ASN A 32 -23.35 47.04 14.84
C ASN A 32 -23.31 45.99 13.73
N ASN A 33 -22.14 45.71 13.15
CA ASN A 33 -21.98 44.64 12.16
C ASN A 33 -22.27 43.25 12.74
N LYS A 34 -21.92 42.99 14.01
CA LYS A 34 -22.29 41.75 14.71
C LYS A 34 -23.80 41.66 14.95
N ARG A 35 -24.47 42.75 15.37
CA ARG A 35 -25.93 42.83 15.54
C ARG A 35 -26.66 42.60 14.21
N ILE A 36 -26.30 43.32 13.15
CA ILE A 36 -26.90 43.17 11.81
C ILE A 36 -26.75 41.73 11.28
N LYS A 37 -25.61 41.07 11.53
CA LYS A 37 -25.42 39.65 11.18
C LYS A 37 -26.29 38.70 12.02
N LYS A 38 -26.51 39.01 13.30
CA LYS A 38 -27.36 38.24 14.22
C LYS A 38 -28.83 38.38 13.86
N ASP A 39 -29.29 39.59 13.55
CA ASP A 39 -30.68 39.89 13.18
C ASP A 39 -31.03 39.25 11.83
N ASN A 40 -30.13 39.32 10.84
CA ASN A 40 -30.30 38.60 9.57
C ASN A 40 -30.38 37.08 9.76
N LYS A 41 -29.61 36.51 10.69
CA LYS A 41 -29.67 35.06 10.98
C LYS A 41 -31.00 34.70 11.65
N PHE A 42 -31.47 35.52 12.59
CA PHE A 42 -32.73 35.31 13.28
C PHE A 42 -33.91 35.33 12.28
N ILE A 43 -33.99 36.36 11.44
CA ILE A 43 -35.03 36.50 10.42
C ILE A 43 -35.07 35.29 9.48
N ILE A 44 -33.91 34.83 8.99
CA ILE A 44 -33.84 33.64 8.11
C ILE A 44 -34.38 32.38 8.81
N ASN A 45 -34.08 32.19 10.09
CA ASN A 45 -34.57 31.03 10.84
C ASN A 45 -36.07 31.11 11.10
N VAL A 46 -36.59 32.31 11.38
CA VAL A 46 -38.04 32.53 11.56
C VAL A 46 -38.78 32.26 10.25
N ILE A 47 -38.29 32.76 9.12
CA ILE A 47 -38.88 32.49 7.80
C ILE A 47 -38.86 30.99 7.51
N ALA A 48 -37.71 30.32 7.70
CA ALA A 48 -37.60 28.88 7.47
C ALA A 48 -38.58 28.08 8.35
N PHE A 49 -38.70 28.43 9.64
CA PHE A 49 -39.61 27.77 10.58
C PHE A 49 -41.08 27.97 10.19
N ILE A 50 -41.47 29.20 9.85
CA ILE A 50 -42.83 29.52 9.41
C ILE A 50 -43.15 28.78 8.09
N SER A 51 -42.22 28.74 7.14
CA SER A 51 -42.41 27.99 5.89
C SER A 51 -42.63 26.50 6.14
N ILE A 52 -41.83 25.89 7.02
CA ILE A 52 -41.99 24.48 7.43
C ILE A 52 -43.37 24.24 8.04
N LEU A 53 -43.79 25.09 8.99
CA LEU A 53 -45.09 24.98 9.63
C LEU A 53 -46.25 25.11 8.63
N ILE A 54 -46.24 26.11 7.74
CA ILE A 54 -47.28 26.30 6.73
C ILE A 54 -47.40 25.04 5.86
N MET A 55 -46.28 24.42 5.48
CA MET A 55 -46.29 23.18 4.73
C MET A 55 -46.86 22.02 5.54
N SER A 56 -46.46 21.86 6.80
CA SER A 56 -47.00 20.82 7.69
C SER A 56 -48.51 20.95 7.90
N PHE A 57 -49.03 22.17 8.01
CA PHE A 57 -50.48 22.40 8.04
C PHE A 57 -51.17 22.09 6.70
N GLY A 58 -50.58 22.53 5.59
CA GLY A 58 -51.09 22.25 4.25
C GLY A 58 -51.20 20.75 3.99
N ILE A 59 -50.19 19.99 4.44
CA ILE A 59 -50.13 18.52 4.42
C ILE A 59 -51.35 17.89 5.10
N ILE A 60 -51.65 18.30 6.33
CA ILE A 60 -52.75 17.76 7.13
C ILE A 60 -54.11 18.14 6.52
N PHE A 61 -54.22 19.32 5.92
CA PHE A 61 -55.44 19.77 5.26
C PHE A 61 -55.88 18.85 4.10
N PHE A 62 -54.96 18.05 3.54
CA PHE A 62 -55.29 17.05 2.51
C PHE A 62 -55.84 15.73 3.05
N TYR A 63 -55.74 15.43 4.35
CA TYR A 63 -56.17 14.14 4.94
C TYR A 63 -57.63 13.77 4.65
N PRO A 64 -58.61 14.70 4.72
CA PRO A 64 -60.00 14.36 4.39
C PRO A 64 -60.18 13.91 2.92
N LYS A 65 -59.46 14.53 1.97
CA LYS A 65 -59.51 14.14 0.56
C LYS A 65 -58.94 12.74 0.33
N ILE A 66 -57.93 12.37 1.09
CA ILE A 66 -57.30 11.05 1.04
C ILE A 66 -58.27 9.97 1.51
N LYS A 67 -58.99 10.21 2.62
CA LYS A 67 -60.03 9.30 3.12
C LYS A 67 -61.12 9.05 2.08
N ILE A 68 -61.52 10.11 1.34
CA ILE A 68 -62.50 10.01 0.25
C ILE A 68 -61.98 9.17 -0.92
N ILE A 69 -60.73 9.41 -1.35
CA ILE A 69 -60.12 8.67 -2.47
C ILE A 69 -60.02 7.18 -2.14
N SER A 70 -59.60 6.84 -0.91
CA SER A 70 -59.47 5.44 -0.52
C SER A 70 -60.80 4.71 -0.33
N ASN A 71 -61.87 5.39 0.08
CA ASN A 71 -63.19 4.76 0.26
C ASN A 71 -63.82 4.29 -1.06
N ASN A 72 -63.34 4.78 -2.21
CA ASN A 72 -63.82 4.35 -3.54
C ASN A 72 -63.17 3.05 -4.04
N GLU A 73 -62.13 2.55 -3.37
CA GLU A 73 -61.43 1.29 -3.69
C GLU A 73 -61.73 0.20 -2.64
N LYS A 74 -63.01 -0.03 -2.31
CA LYS A 74 -63.37 -1.10 -1.34
C LYS A 74 -62.94 -2.46 -1.87
N ARG A 75 -61.91 -3.06 -1.28
CA ARG A 75 -61.64 -4.49 -1.36
C ARG A 75 -62.45 -5.23 -0.30
N THR A 76 -62.77 -6.47 -0.60
CA THR A 76 -63.48 -7.35 0.34
C THR A 76 -62.49 -7.99 1.33
N PRO A 77 -62.80 -8.07 2.64
CA PRO A 77 -61.90 -8.64 3.66
C PRO A 77 -61.51 -10.09 3.41
N TYR A 78 -62.24 -10.77 2.53
CA TYR A 78 -62.05 -12.17 2.20
C TYR A 78 -61.02 -12.43 1.09
N GLU A 79 -60.30 -11.38 0.64
CA GLU A 79 -59.17 -11.49 -0.30
C GLU A 79 -57.80 -11.68 0.38
N ASP A 80 -57.74 -11.82 1.71
CA ASP A 80 -56.48 -12.07 2.42
C ASP A 80 -55.89 -13.45 2.07
N TYR A 81 -54.66 -13.46 1.54
CA TYR A 81 -54.00 -14.69 1.10
C TYR A 81 -53.80 -15.70 2.24
N ASN A 82 -53.42 -15.21 3.43
CA ASN A 82 -53.14 -16.10 4.56
C ASN A 82 -54.45 -16.73 5.06
N LEU A 83 -55.54 -15.96 5.12
CA LEU A 83 -56.86 -16.47 5.47
C LEU A 83 -57.32 -17.56 4.51
N LEU A 84 -57.30 -17.29 3.20
CA LEU A 84 -57.72 -18.28 2.20
C LEU A 84 -56.82 -19.52 2.19
N SER A 85 -55.50 -19.36 2.41
CA SER A 85 -54.57 -20.48 2.53
C SER A 85 -54.77 -21.30 3.80
N ASP A 86 -55.11 -20.67 4.93
CA ASP A 86 -55.44 -21.36 6.18
C ASP A 86 -56.75 -22.17 6.00
N ILE A 87 -57.77 -21.59 5.36
CA ILE A 87 -59.04 -22.28 5.03
C ILE A 87 -58.79 -23.48 4.09
N ASP A 88 -57.97 -23.33 3.06
CA ASP A 88 -57.58 -24.44 2.16
C ASP A 88 -56.91 -25.57 2.94
N SER A 89 -55.97 -25.23 3.82
CA SER A 89 -55.24 -26.20 4.66
C SER A 89 -56.15 -26.94 5.64
N CYS A 90 -57.26 -26.34 6.08
CA CYS A 90 -58.27 -27.05 6.88
C CYS A 90 -58.88 -28.24 6.12
N SER A 91 -58.90 -28.23 4.79
CA SER A 91 -59.40 -29.37 4.00
C SER A 91 -58.54 -30.62 4.20
N PHE A 92 -57.23 -30.43 4.40
CA PHE A 92 -56.30 -31.51 4.74
C PHE A 92 -56.60 -32.08 6.14
N LEU A 93 -56.93 -31.24 7.12
CA LEU A 93 -57.34 -31.67 8.45
C LEU A 93 -58.70 -32.42 8.42
N LEU A 94 -59.70 -31.84 7.77
CA LEU A 94 -61.06 -32.42 7.67
C LEU A 94 -61.07 -33.78 6.96
N TYR A 95 -60.08 -34.06 6.11
CA TYR A 95 -59.97 -35.36 5.44
C TYR A 95 -59.93 -36.53 6.43
N LYS A 96 -59.21 -36.38 7.56
CA LYS A 96 -59.20 -37.40 8.62
C LYS A 96 -60.61 -37.65 9.15
N ASP A 97 -61.27 -36.59 9.61
CA ASP A 97 -62.59 -36.69 10.24
C ASP A 97 -63.65 -37.26 9.27
N ILE A 98 -63.55 -36.91 7.98
CA ILE A 98 -64.47 -37.39 6.94
C ILE A 98 -64.29 -38.89 6.73
N VAL A 99 -63.04 -39.36 6.60
CA VAL A 99 -62.73 -40.77 6.37
C VAL A 99 -63.17 -41.61 7.57
N GLU A 100 -62.86 -41.19 8.80
CA GLU A 100 -63.23 -41.91 10.02
C GLU A 100 -64.74 -42.03 10.18
N LYS A 101 -65.49 -40.95 9.90
CA LYS A 101 -66.97 -40.99 9.95
C LYS A 101 -67.58 -41.84 8.84
N GLN A 102 -67.03 -41.83 7.64
CA GLN A 102 -67.51 -42.67 6.54
C GLN A 102 -67.22 -44.15 6.75
N SER A 103 -66.10 -44.50 7.41
CA SER A 103 -65.75 -45.90 7.67
C SER A 103 -66.23 -46.45 9.01
N GLU A 104 -66.94 -45.65 9.82
CA GLU A 104 -67.41 -46.01 11.18
C GLU A 104 -66.33 -46.67 12.06
N SER A 105 -65.06 -46.31 11.83
CA SER A 105 -63.89 -46.91 12.45
C SER A 105 -62.73 -45.92 12.46
N GLU A 106 -62.00 -45.88 13.58
CA GLU A 106 -60.79 -45.08 13.73
C GLU A 106 -59.66 -45.69 12.91
N LYS A 107 -58.99 -44.88 12.08
CA LYS A 107 -57.91 -45.32 11.20
C LYS A 107 -56.60 -44.62 11.58
N SER A 108 -55.49 -45.29 11.34
CA SER A 108 -54.18 -44.68 11.60
C SER A 108 -53.90 -43.53 10.62
N LEU A 109 -53.11 -42.53 11.03
CA LEU A 109 -52.72 -41.40 10.17
C LEU A 109 -52.01 -41.88 8.88
N GLU A 110 -51.27 -42.98 8.99
CA GLU A 110 -50.59 -43.62 7.86
C GLU A 110 -51.60 -44.14 6.82
N GLU A 111 -52.66 -44.82 7.25
CA GLU A 111 -53.72 -45.34 6.37
C GLU A 111 -54.53 -44.23 5.68
N ILE A 112 -54.76 -43.12 6.39
CA ILE A 112 -55.55 -42.02 5.87
C ILE A 112 -54.73 -41.22 4.86
N TYR A 113 -53.53 -40.78 5.25
CA TYR A 113 -52.80 -39.77 4.49
C TYR A 113 -51.73 -40.33 3.57
N ILE A 114 -51.13 -41.49 3.83
CA ILE A 114 -49.95 -41.95 3.08
C ILE A 114 -50.36 -42.89 1.95
N LYS A 115 -50.04 -42.50 0.70
CA LYS A 115 -50.26 -43.33 -0.50
C LYS A 115 -49.03 -44.16 -0.84
N SER A 116 -47.85 -43.53 -0.81
CA SER A 116 -46.56 -44.16 -1.01
C SER A 116 -45.43 -43.25 -0.51
N TYR A 117 -44.26 -43.83 -0.22
CA TYR A 117 -43.05 -43.05 0.04
C TYR A 117 -41.85 -43.69 -0.65
N SER A 118 -40.86 -42.89 -1.07
CA SER A 118 -39.60 -43.36 -1.65
C SER A 118 -38.43 -42.75 -0.90
N ASP A 119 -37.50 -43.60 -0.50
CA ASP A 119 -36.34 -43.25 0.31
C ASP A 119 -35.12 -43.03 -0.60
N ASN A 120 -34.64 -41.79 -0.76
CA ASN A 120 -33.53 -41.51 -1.70
C ASN A 120 -32.15 -41.91 -1.15
N TYR A 121 -32.04 -42.33 0.12
CA TYR A 121 -30.77 -42.81 0.70
C TYR A 121 -30.24 -44.11 0.04
N ALA A 122 -31.05 -44.78 -0.78
CA ALA A 122 -30.64 -46.00 -1.49
C ALA A 122 -29.80 -45.76 -2.77
N THR A 123 -29.38 -44.52 -3.10
CA THR A 123 -28.68 -44.24 -4.37
C THR A 123 -27.34 -43.52 -4.28
N HIS A 124 -26.80 -43.22 -3.10
CA HIS A 124 -25.47 -42.63 -2.97
C HIS A 124 -24.49 -43.64 -2.37
N GLU A 125 -23.83 -44.40 -3.25
CA GLU A 125 -22.87 -45.46 -2.95
C GLU A 125 -21.55 -45.00 -2.28
N ASN A 126 -21.45 -43.80 -1.70
CA ASN A 126 -20.15 -43.23 -1.27
C ASN A 126 -20.16 -42.37 0.02
N TYR A 127 -21.03 -42.66 0.98
CA TYR A 127 -20.79 -42.22 2.36
C TYR A 127 -20.77 -43.44 3.29
N GLU A 128 -19.57 -43.81 3.75
CA GLU A 128 -19.40 -44.62 4.97
C GLU A 128 -20.00 -43.83 6.14
N VAL A 129 -21.27 -44.07 6.43
CA VAL A 129 -21.86 -43.70 7.71
C VAL A 129 -21.47 -44.79 8.70
N ASP A 130 -20.79 -44.37 9.75
CA ASP A 130 -20.31 -45.14 10.90
C ASP A 130 -21.38 -46.15 11.38
N SER A 131 -21.07 -47.44 11.29
CA SER A 131 -21.98 -48.58 11.51
C SER A 131 -22.26 -48.86 12.99
N ASN A 132 -22.33 -47.82 13.83
CA ASN A 132 -22.65 -47.89 15.25
C ASN A 132 -23.87 -47.06 15.68
N ALA A 133 -24.59 -46.43 14.76
CA ALA A 133 -25.92 -45.88 15.01
C ALA A 133 -26.97 -46.71 14.24
N GLY A 134 -27.42 -47.81 14.86
CA GLY A 134 -28.50 -48.64 14.34
C GLY A 134 -29.84 -47.90 14.41
N TYR A 135 -30.10 -47.00 13.47
CA TYR A 135 -31.44 -46.47 13.27
C TYR A 135 -32.25 -47.46 12.41
N ASP A 136 -33.34 -47.99 12.98
CA ASP A 136 -34.31 -48.80 12.26
C ASP A 136 -34.98 -47.94 11.18
N LYS A 137 -35.22 -48.51 9.99
CA LYS A 137 -35.94 -47.83 8.89
C LYS A 137 -37.30 -47.35 9.34
N ARG A 138 -37.95 -48.06 10.28
CA ARG A 138 -39.22 -47.62 10.87
C ARG A 138 -39.05 -46.34 11.70
N THR A 139 -37.97 -46.21 12.46
CA THR A 139 -37.66 -45.01 13.24
C THR A 139 -37.39 -43.81 12.33
N ILE A 140 -36.63 -43.99 11.24
CA ILE A 140 -36.39 -42.93 10.25
C ILE A 140 -37.70 -42.48 9.60
N TYR A 141 -38.58 -43.42 9.23
CA TYR A 141 -39.89 -43.10 8.68
C TYR A 141 -40.80 -42.38 9.69
N GLU A 142 -40.80 -42.80 10.95
CA GLU A 142 -41.55 -42.15 12.02
C GLU A 142 -41.05 -40.71 12.26
N GLU A 143 -39.74 -40.49 12.30
CA GLU A 143 -39.14 -39.17 12.50
C GLU A 143 -39.26 -38.24 11.28
N ALA A 144 -39.09 -38.77 10.07
CA ALA A 144 -39.09 -37.97 8.84
C ALA A 144 -40.48 -37.77 8.24
N VAL A 145 -41.46 -38.64 8.50
CA VAL A 145 -42.77 -38.61 7.83
C VAL A 145 -43.93 -38.50 8.82
N LEU A 146 -44.05 -39.41 9.78
CA LEU A 146 -45.23 -39.44 10.67
C LEU A 146 -45.22 -38.34 11.73
N ASN A 147 -44.09 -38.06 12.37
CA ASN A 147 -43.98 -37.00 13.38
C ASN A 147 -44.21 -35.59 12.80
N PRO A 148 -43.62 -35.21 11.64
CA PRO A 148 -43.93 -33.94 10.99
C PRO A 148 -45.39 -33.83 10.56
N LEU A 149 -45.98 -34.91 10.03
CA LEU A 149 -47.40 -34.96 9.68
C LEU A 149 -48.29 -34.73 10.91
N GLN A 150 -48.00 -35.40 12.03
CA GLN A 150 -48.74 -35.23 13.28
C GLN A 150 -48.62 -33.79 13.82
N SER A 151 -47.41 -33.22 13.78
CA SER A 151 -47.17 -31.83 14.15
C SER A 151 -47.95 -30.85 13.26
N GLN A 152 -47.97 -31.08 11.96
CA GLN A 152 -48.74 -30.29 11.00
C GLN A 152 -50.25 -30.33 11.30
N LEU A 153 -50.81 -31.52 11.53
CA LEU A 153 -52.23 -31.68 11.88
C LEU A 153 -52.56 -31.01 13.22
N TYR A 154 -51.70 -31.13 14.22
CA TYR A 154 -51.87 -30.44 15.51
C TYR A 154 -51.89 -28.91 15.36
N ASN A 155 -50.98 -28.36 14.54
CA ASN A 155 -50.92 -26.93 14.26
C ASN A 155 -52.18 -26.46 13.51
N LEU A 156 -52.66 -27.23 12.53
CA LEU A 156 -53.90 -26.92 11.81
C LEU A 156 -55.13 -26.98 12.70
N GLN A 157 -55.22 -27.98 13.58
CA GLN A 157 -56.29 -28.08 14.57
C GLN A 157 -56.28 -26.86 15.51
N THR A 158 -55.11 -26.46 15.99
CA THR A 158 -54.94 -25.28 16.84
C THR A 158 -55.39 -24.01 16.11
N LYS A 159 -55.01 -23.82 14.84
CA LYS A 159 -55.49 -22.69 14.04
C LYS A 159 -57.01 -22.69 13.89
N LEU A 160 -57.61 -23.85 13.63
CA LEU A 160 -59.07 -23.96 13.48
C LEU A 160 -59.80 -23.63 14.80
N ASP A 161 -59.25 -24.05 15.94
CA ASP A 161 -59.86 -23.87 17.24
C ASP A 161 -59.64 -22.48 17.86
N TYR A 162 -58.62 -21.73 17.44
CA TYR A 162 -58.28 -20.42 17.99
C TYR A 162 -58.32 -19.27 16.98
N ASP A 163 -57.73 -19.44 15.79
CA ASP A 163 -57.60 -18.37 14.79
C ASP A 163 -58.82 -18.27 13.88
N LEU A 164 -59.54 -19.37 13.65
CA LEU A 164 -60.64 -19.47 12.67
C LEU A 164 -61.97 -19.92 13.32
N LYS A 165 -62.25 -19.50 14.56
CA LYS A 165 -63.49 -19.87 15.27
C LYS A 165 -64.77 -19.44 14.57
N ASN A 166 -64.73 -18.32 13.83
CA ASN A 166 -65.84 -17.82 13.02
C ASN A 166 -65.98 -18.55 11.67
N LEU A 167 -65.11 -19.51 11.35
CA LEU A 167 -65.23 -20.33 10.14
C LEU A 167 -66.22 -21.47 10.39
N GLU A 168 -67.33 -21.44 9.65
CA GLU A 168 -68.28 -22.56 9.59
C GLU A 168 -67.95 -23.45 8.40
N TYR A 169 -68.19 -24.75 8.54
CA TYR A 169 -67.95 -25.70 7.45
C TYR A 169 -68.89 -26.90 7.49
N ALA A 170 -69.18 -27.42 6.30
CA ALA A 170 -69.91 -28.67 6.12
C ALA A 170 -69.25 -29.53 5.04
N ALA A 171 -69.22 -30.85 5.26
CA ALA A 171 -68.76 -31.83 4.29
C ALA A 171 -69.91 -32.76 3.92
N MET A 172 -70.09 -32.98 2.62
CA MET A 172 -71.15 -33.82 2.06
C MET A 172 -70.56 -34.92 1.18
N ASP A 173 -71.18 -36.09 1.18
CA ASP A 173 -70.83 -37.18 0.26
C ASP A 173 -71.31 -36.89 -1.17
N LYS A 174 -71.00 -37.79 -2.11
CA LYS A 174 -71.42 -37.72 -3.51
C LYS A 174 -72.94 -37.64 -3.72
N ASP A 175 -73.72 -38.13 -2.76
CA ASP A 175 -75.18 -38.20 -2.80
C ASP A 175 -75.82 -36.99 -2.09
N GLY A 176 -75.00 -36.09 -1.54
CA GLY A 176 -75.41 -34.87 -0.84
C GLY A 176 -75.73 -35.06 0.64
N ASN A 177 -75.46 -36.23 1.22
CA ASN A 177 -75.67 -36.46 2.65
C ASN A 177 -74.56 -35.78 3.46
N ILE A 178 -74.94 -35.16 4.57
CA ILE A 178 -74.04 -34.43 5.45
C ILE A 178 -73.21 -35.43 6.28
N ILE A 179 -71.88 -35.35 6.16
CA ILE A 179 -70.90 -36.15 6.91
C ILE A 179 -70.42 -35.37 8.15
N ILE A 180 -70.07 -34.10 7.93
CA ILE A 180 -69.59 -33.19 8.96
C ILE A 180 -70.34 -31.87 8.82
N ASN A 181 -70.66 -31.28 9.96
CA ASN A 181 -71.28 -29.98 10.02
C ASN A 181 -70.82 -29.29 11.30
N LYS A 182 -70.20 -28.11 11.18
CA LYS A 182 -69.75 -27.31 12.31
C LYS A 182 -70.05 -25.84 12.01
N GLY A 183 -70.82 -25.22 12.89
CA GLY A 183 -71.30 -23.85 12.71
C GLY A 183 -72.60 -23.62 13.46
N LEU A 184 -72.91 -22.36 13.78
CA LEU A 184 -74.14 -21.98 14.49
C LEU A 184 -75.31 -21.83 13.51
N GLU A 185 -75.04 -21.31 12.32
CA GLU A 185 -76.04 -21.19 11.24
C GLU A 185 -76.18 -22.51 10.45
N ASN A 186 -75.29 -23.47 10.70
CA ASN A 186 -75.42 -24.88 10.32
C ASN A 186 -75.60 -25.07 8.79
N ILE A 187 -74.51 -24.83 8.05
CA ILE A 187 -74.46 -24.84 6.57
C ILE A 187 -75.15 -26.07 5.96
N GLY A 188 -74.90 -27.26 6.49
CA GLY A 188 -75.50 -28.49 5.96
C GLY A 188 -77.03 -28.52 6.09
N GLU A 189 -77.58 -28.04 7.21
CA GLU A 189 -79.04 -27.95 7.40
C GLU A 189 -79.66 -26.93 6.43
N VAL A 190 -79.06 -25.76 6.27
CA VAL A 190 -79.49 -24.72 5.32
C VAL A 190 -79.53 -25.26 3.88
N LEU A 191 -78.52 -26.04 3.49
CA LEU A 191 -78.47 -26.65 2.16
C LEU A 191 -79.49 -27.78 2.00
N SER A 192 -79.72 -28.59 3.04
CA SER A 192 -80.74 -29.65 3.00
C SER A 192 -82.18 -29.10 2.88
N GLN A 193 -82.48 -27.98 3.54
CA GLN A 193 -83.79 -27.33 3.50
C GLN A 193 -84.07 -26.65 2.15
N ASN A 194 -83.03 -26.20 1.46
CA ASN A 194 -83.14 -25.46 0.20
C ASN A 194 -82.79 -26.30 -1.04
N SER A 195 -83.01 -27.62 -0.99
CA SER A 195 -82.79 -28.54 -2.11
C SER A 195 -81.37 -28.46 -2.72
N GLY A 196 -80.36 -28.18 -1.88
CA GLY A 196 -78.96 -28.05 -2.31
C GLY A 196 -78.58 -26.74 -3.01
N SER A 197 -79.45 -25.72 -3.02
CA SER A 197 -79.14 -24.41 -3.61
C SER A 197 -78.21 -23.56 -2.73
N TYR A 198 -77.04 -23.19 -3.28
CA TYR A 198 -76.05 -22.34 -2.62
C TYR A 198 -76.47 -20.86 -2.55
N GLU A 199 -77.50 -20.42 -3.29
CA GLU A 199 -77.96 -19.03 -3.24
C GLU A 199 -78.46 -18.63 -1.85
N SER A 200 -79.07 -19.57 -1.13
CA SER A 200 -79.54 -19.37 0.25
C SER A 200 -78.42 -19.00 1.24
N LEU A 201 -77.16 -19.33 0.93
CA LEU A 201 -76.01 -18.99 1.77
C LEU A 201 -75.61 -17.52 1.64
N LYS A 202 -75.95 -16.83 0.54
CA LYS A 202 -75.58 -15.42 0.31
C LYS A 202 -76.22 -14.48 1.32
N ASP A 203 -77.36 -14.85 1.88
CA ASP A 203 -78.07 -14.03 2.85
C ASP A 203 -77.44 -14.12 4.25
N LEU A 204 -76.87 -15.28 4.60
CA LEU A 204 -76.31 -15.56 5.93
C LEU A 204 -74.79 -15.33 6.02
N TYR A 205 -74.06 -15.57 4.93
CA TYR A 205 -72.59 -15.57 4.91
C TYR A 205 -72.03 -14.35 4.16
N GLY A 206 -71.01 -13.72 4.73
CA GLY A 206 -70.25 -12.65 4.08
C GLY A 206 -69.27 -13.21 3.05
N PHE A 207 -68.82 -14.45 3.27
CA PHE A 207 -68.01 -15.22 2.34
C PHE A 207 -68.40 -16.69 2.40
N TYR A 208 -68.41 -17.36 1.25
CA TYR A 208 -68.38 -18.81 1.21
C TYR A 208 -67.63 -19.32 -0.02
N VAL A 209 -67.11 -20.54 0.08
CA VAL A 209 -66.54 -21.28 -1.04
C VAL A 209 -67.00 -22.73 -0.99
N VAL A 210 -67.42 -23.25 -2.14
CA VAL A 210 -67.83 -24.65 -2.32
C VAL A 210 -66.78 -25.37 -3.15
N ILE A 211 -66.13 -26.36 -2.54
CA ILE A 211 -65.06 -27.15 -3.14
C ILE A 211 -65.54 -28.58 -3.33
N ASN A 212 -65.54 -29.06 -4.57
CA ASN A 212 -65.87 -30.43 -4.91
C ASN A 212 -64.61 -31.22 -5.28
N TYR A 213 -64.41 -32.36 -4.65
CA TYR A 213 -63.38 -33.32 -5.01
C TYR A 213 -63.98 -34.41 -5.89
N ASP A 214 -63.50 -34.52 -7.13
CA ASP A 214 -63.95 -35.57 -8.05
C ASP A 214 -63.44 -36.97 -7.64
N SER A 215 -63.82 -38.01 -8.38
CA SER A 215 -63.41 -39.39 -8.09
C SER A 215 -61.90 -39.65 -8.24
N ASN A 216 -61.18 -38.74 -8.90
CA ASN A 216 -59.72 -38.77 -9.01
C ASN A 216 -59.04 -37.95 -7.89
N GLY A 217 -59.82 -37.20 -7.11
CA GLY A 217 -59.39 -36.33 -6.03
C GLY A 217 -58.92 -34.95 -6.46
N TYR A 218 -59.30 -34.50 -7.66
CA TYR A 218 -59.07 -33.13 -8.09
C TYR A 218 -60.14 -32.20 -7.52
N ALA A 219 -59.70 -31.12 -6.88
CA ALA A 219 -60.58 -30.09 -6.35
C ALA A 219 -61.03 -29.12 -7.45
N GLN A 220 -62.34 -28.84 -7.47
CA GLN A 220 -62.97 -27.88 -8.35
C GLN A 220 -63.90 -26.98 -7.54
N ILE A 221 -63.85 -25.67 -7.81
CA ILE A 221 -64.73 -24.70 -7.15
C ILE A 221 -66.10 -24.77 -7.85
N LYS A 222 -67.15 -25.16 -7.11
CA LYS A 222 -68.53 -25.23 -7.63
C LYS A 222 -69.25 -23.89 -7.56
N ASP A 223 -69.08 -23.17 -6.46
CA ASP A 223 -69.69 -21.86 -6.22
C ASP A 223 -68.90 -21.07 -5.18
N TYR A 224 -69.06 -19.75 -5.16
CA TYR A 224 -68.40 -18.86 -4.20
C TYR A 224 -69.11 -17.52 -4.08
N TYR A 225 -68.88 -16.84 -2.95
CA TYR A 225 -69.40 -15.50 -2.69
C TYR A 225 -68.44 -14.70 -1.80
N GLY A 226 -68.46 -13.37 -1.94
CA GLY A 226 -67.70 -12.46 -1.09
C GLY A 226 -66.24 -12.23 -1.51
N THR A 227 -65.75 -12.81 -2.61
CA THR A 227 -64.37 -12.58 -3.12
C THR A 227 -64.30 -12.70 -4.64
N ASP A 228 -63.25 -12.17 -5.26
CA ASP A 228 -62.96 -12.35 -6.70
C ASP A 228 -62.43 -13.78 -6.99
N PHE A 229 -62.85 -14.34 -8.13
CA PHE A 229 -62.48 -15.69 -8.59
C PHE A 229 -60.97 -15.90 -8.71
N SER A 230 -60.22 -14.85 -9.06
CA SER A 230 -58.76 -14.92 -9.24
C SER A 230 -58.04 -15.35 -7.96
N TYR A 231 -58.51 -14.90 -6.79
CA TYR A 231 -57.93 -15.27 -5.49
C TYR A 231 -58.28 -16.71 -5.10
N ILE A 232 -59.55 -17.12 -5.23
CA ILE A 232 -59.96 -18.49 -4.90
C ILE A 232 -59.26 -19.49 -5.83
N ARG A 233 -59.24 -19.22 -7.14
CA ARG A 233 -58.60 -20.12 -8.12
C ARG A 233 -57.12 -20.30 -7.78
N ASN A 234 -56.38 -19.24 -7.49
CA ASN A 234 -54.94 -19.37 -7.31
C ASN A 234 -54.54 -20.15 -6.05
N ILE A 235 -55.37 -20.11 -5.01
CA ILE A 235 -55.12 -20.80 -3.75
C ILE A 235 -55.70 -22.22 -3.80
N PHE A 236 -57.01 -22.35 -3.98
CA PHE A 236 -57.69 -23.65 -3.88
C PHE A 236 -57.45 -24.55 -5.11
N SER A 237 -57.21 -24.03 -6.32
CA SER A 237 -57.00 -24.89 -7.51
C SER A 237 -55.53 -25.27 -7.77
N ASN A 238 -54.56 -24.42 -7.37
CA ASN A 238 -53.13 -24.70 -7.58
C ASN A 238 -52.46 -25.37 -6.36
N ASN A 239 -52.82 -25.01 -5.12
CA ASN A 239 -52.15 -25.57 -3.95
C ASN A 239 -52.55 -27.02 -3.69
N ILE A 240 -53.83 -27.37 -3.87
CA ILE A 240 -54.32 -28.72 -3.59
C ILE A 240 -53.51 -29.77 -4.34
N ASN A 241 -53.18 -29.59 -5.61
CA ASN A 241 -52.36 -30.56 -6.36
C ASN A 241 -50.86 -30.59 -5.98
N SER A 242 -50.34 -29.50 -5.39
CA SER A 242 -48.93 -29.38 -4.97
C SER A 242 -48.65 -29.85 -3.54
N GLN A 243 -49.67 -29.87 -2.67
CA GLN A 243 -49.57 -30.36 -1.28
C GLN A 243 -49.29 -31.86 -1.20
N TYR A 244 -49.52 -32.61 -2.28
CA TYR A 244 -49.46 -34.08 -2.29
C TYR A 244 -48.10 -34.70 -2.60
N SER A 245 -47.02 -33.91 -2.68
CA SER A 245 -45.67 -34.44 -2.53
C SER A 245 -44.75 -33.52 -1.73
N HIS A 246 -44.39 -33.92 -0.52
CA HIS A 246 -43.35 -33.25 0.27
C HIS A 246 -42.09 -34.11 0.30
N SER A 247 -40.93 -33.45 0.24
CA SER A 247 -39.65 -34.09 0.52
C SER A 247 -39.22 -33.71 1.92
N TYR A 248 -39.27 -34.67 2.83
CA TYR A 248 -38.70 -34.54 4.17
C TYR A 248 -37.37 -35.26 4.19
N ASP A 249 -36.29 -34.51 4.35
CA ASP A 249 -34.95 -35.04 4.56
C ASP A 249 -34.52 -36.12 3.54
N GLY A 250 -34.84 -35.89 2.26
CA GLY A 250 -34.55 -36.82 1.16
C GLY A 250 -35.61 -37.89 0.89
N VAL A 251 -36.59 -38.09 1.77
CA VAL A 251 -37.74 -38.99 1.58
C VAL A 251 -38.84 -38.26 0.83
N LYS A 252 -39.26 -38.78 -0.33
CA LYS A 252 -40.39 -38.24 -1.10
C LYS A 252 -41.66 -39.00 -0.72
N VAL A 253 -42.62 -38.32 -0.13
CA VAL A 253 -43.91 -38.89 0.29
C VAL A 253 -44.99 -38.46 -0.69
N THR A 254 -45.84 -39.39 -1.11
CA THR A 254 -47.06 -39.12 -1.88
C THR A 254 -48.26 -39.34 -0.97
N TYR A 255 -49.13 -38.35 -0.88
CA TYR A 255 -50.31 -38.41 -0.01
C TYR A 255 -51.55 -38.96 -0.74
N ASN A 256 -52.49 -39.53 0.03
CA ASN A 256 -53.84 -39.84 -0.43
C ASN A 256 -54.65 -38.56 -0.59
N THR A 257 -55.60 -38.58 -1.52
CA THR A 257 -56.46 -37.43 -1.82
C THR A 257 -57.89 -37.72 -1.41
N MET A 258 -58.59 -36.66 -1.00
CA MET A 258 -60.04 -36.70 -0.76
C MET A 258 -60.76 -36.95 -2.08
N LYS A 259 -61.77 -37.82 -2.06
CA LYS A 259 -62.54 -38.21 -3.26
C LYS A 259 -64.03 -38.14 -2.99
N ASP A 260 -64.79 -37.84 -4.04
CA ASP A 260 -66.25 -37.92 -4.05
C ASP A 260 -66.91 -37.19 -2.86
N THR A 261 -66.34 -36.03 -2.50
CA THR A 261 -66.74 -35.24 -1.32
C THR A 261 -66.84 -33.77 -1.71
N THR A 262 -67.87 -33.09 -1.24
CA THR A 262 -68.01 -31.63 -1.37
C THR A 262 -67.86 -30.97 0.00
N ILE A 263 -66.93 -30.02 0.13
CA ILE A 263 -66.75 -29.19 1.32
C ILE A 263 -67.25 -27.78 1.04
N VAL A 264 -68.01 -27.24 1.99
CA VAL A 264 -68.45 -25.84 1.99
C VAL A 264 -67.81 -25.17 3.19
N TYR A 265 -67.09 -24.08 2.96
CA TYR A 265 -66.63 -23.17 4.00
C TYR A 265 -67.43 -21.88 3.93
N GLY A 266 -67.84 -21.36 5.08
CA GLY A 266 -68.60 -20.11 5.19
C GLY A 266 -68.12 -19.27 6.37
N ILE A 267 -68.04 -17.95 6.16
CA ILE A 267 -67.83 -16.97 7.22
C ILE A 267 -69.13 -16.17 7.37
N PRO A 268 -69.84 -16.28 8.50
CA PRO A 268 -71.11 -15.59 8.72
C PRO A 268 -70.97 -14.07 8.60
N LYS A 269 -72.05 -13.38 8.21
CA LYS A 269 -72.07 -11.90 8.21
C LYS A 269 -71.95 -11.32 9.62
N GLU A 270 -72.50 -12.02 10.62
CA GLU A 270 -72.39 -11.67 12.03
C GLU A 270 -71.34 -12.56 12.71
N LEU A 271 -70.18 -11.99 13.00
CA LEU A 271 -69.07 -12.68 13.68
C LEU A 271 -69.34 -12.72 15.19
N LYS A 272 -69.11 -13.88 15.82
CA LYS A 272 -69.42 -14.10 17.25
C LYS A 272 -68.18 -14.23 18.13
N TYR A 273 -67.05 -14.60 17.54
CA TYR A 273 -65.78 -14.77 18.24
C TYR A 273 -64.81 -13.65 17.87
N ASP A 274 -63.96 -13.27 18.82
CA ASP A 274 -62.79 -12.44 18.59
C ASP A 274 -61.62 -13.37 18.18
N ASP A 275 -61.45 -13.52 16.87
CA ASP A 275 -60.45 -14.36 16.22
C ASP A 275 -59.77 -13.63 15.04
N LYS A 276 -58.83 -14.31 14.36
CA LYS A 276 -58.11 -13.74 13.21
C LYS A 276 -59.06 -13.32 12.09
N ILE A 277 -60.19 -14.01 11.92
CA ILE A 277 -61.21 -13.66 10.91
C ILE A 277 -61.86 -12.34 11.28
N SER A 278 -62.26 -12.14 12.54
CA SER A 278 -62.81 -10.85 12.99
C SER A 278 -61.81 -9.71 12.89
N ASP A 279 -60.53 -9.91 13.24
CA ASP A 279 -59.49 -8.88 13.07
C ASP A 279 -59.33 -8.48 11.59
N ILE A 280 -59.32 -9.47 10.68
CA ILE A 280 -59.23 -9.19 9.24
C ILE A 280 -60.47 -8.45 8.76
N VAL A 281 -61.68 -8.91 9.11
CA VAL A 281 -62.94 -8.34 8.63
C VAL A 281 -63.17 -6.92 9.16
N GLU A 282 -62.85 -6.67 10.42
CA GLU A 282 -63.04 -5.36 11.07
C GLU A 282 -61.96 -4.35 10.66
N ASN A 283 -60.69 -4.77 10.53
CA ASN A 283 -59.56 -3.85 10.32
C ASN A 283 -59.08 -3.71 8.86
N MET A 284 -59.69 -4.40 7.88
CA MET A 284 -59.22 -4.37 6.48
C MET A 284 -59.30 -2.97 5.84
N ASN A 285 -60.42 -2.29 6.02
CA ASN A 285 -60.63 -0.96 5.42
C ASN A 285 -59.59 0.04 5.95
N ASP A 286 -59.27 -0.04 7.23
CA ASP A 286 -58.34 0.87 7.90
C ASP A 286 -56.86 0.62 7.49
N ARG A 287 -56.47 -0.65 7.29
CA ARG A 287 -55.14 -1.01 6.78
C ARG A 287 -54.94 -0.61 5.31
N TYR A 288 -55.98 -0.67 4.48
CA TYR A 288 -55.88 -0.29 3.06
C TYR A 288 -55.87 1.23 2.86
N ILE A 289 -56.74 1.94 3.60
CA ILE A 289 -56.81 3.41 3.57
C ILE A 289 -55.46 4.03 3.91
N SER A 290 -54.72 3.46 4.85
CA SER A 290 -53.40 3.95 5.20
C SER A 290 -52.38 3.76 4.07
N HIS A 291 -52.24 2.58 3.48
CA HIS A 291 -51.12 2.28 2.56
C HIS A 291 -51.10 3.16 1.29
N ASN A 292 -52.24 3.32 0.61
CA ASN A 292 -52.32 4.11 -0.62
C ASN A 292 -52.20 5.61 -0.34
N ALA A 293 -52.78 6.08 0.77
CA ALA A 293 -52.62 7.43 1.28
C ALA A 293 -51.14 7.78 1.48
N ILE A 294 -50.40 6.91 2.16
CA ILE A 294 -49.00 7.08 2.51
C ILE A 294 -48.10 7.24 1.28
N MET A 295 -48.28 6.39 0.27
CA MET A 295 -47.45 6.39 -0.95
C MET A 295 -47.56 7.69 -1.73
N ILE A 296 -48.80 8.13 -1.98
CA ILE A 296 -49.07 9.38 -2.71
C ILE A 296 -48.55 10.57 -1.89
N PHE A 297 -48.70 10.52 -0.57
CA PHE A 297 -48.27 11.57 0.33
C PHE A 297 -46.76 11.71 0.42
N GLY A 298 -46.04 10.59 0.55
CA GLY A 298 -44.59 10.54 0.53
C GLY A 298 -44.01 11.12 -0.75
N LEU A 299 -44.64 10.86 -1.89
CA LEU A 299 -44.25 11.44 -3.19
C LEU A 299 -44.46 12.96 -3.25
N ILE A 300 -45.61 13.46 -2.79
CA ILE A 300 -45.89 14.91 -2.79
C ILE A 300 -44.91 15.66 -1.88
N VAL A 301 -44.68 15.16 -0.66
CA VAL A 301 -43.74 15.78 0.29
C VAL A 301 -42.30 15.69 -0.23
N GLY A 302 -41.92 14.55 -0.84
CA GLY A 302 -40.63 14.39 -1.49
C GLY A 302 -40.39 15.41 -2.61
N CYS A 303 -41.37 15.62 -3.48
CA CYS A 303 -41.30 16.60 -4.56
C CYS A 303 -41.21 18.05 -4.04
N ILE A 304 -42.03 18.42 -3.05
CA ILE A 304 -42.04 19.77 -2.46
C ILE A 304 -40.70 20.06 -1.76
N THR A 305 -40.19 19.12 -0.97
CA THR A 305 -38.91 19.27 -0.25
C THR A 305 -37.71 19.36 -1.20
N LEU A 306 -37.69 18.56 -2.27
CA LEU A 306 -36.68 18.65 -3.34
C LEU A 306 -36.70 20.02 -4.03
N PHE A 307 -37.88 20.48 -4.44
CA PHE A 307 -38.05 21.76 -5.12
C PHE A 307 -37.56 22.93 -4.26
N LEU A 308 -37.92 22.94 -2.98
CA LEU A 308 -37.49 23.99 -2.04
C LEU A 308 -35.99 23.97 -1.75
N GLY A 309 -35.41 22.77 -1.54
CA GLY A 309 -33.96 22.65 -1.34
C GLY A 309 -33.14 23.08 -2.58
N LEU A 310 -33.72 23.02 -3.77
CA LEU A 310 -33.09 23.53 -4.99
C LEU A 310 -33.20 25.05 -5.12
N ILE A 311 -34.37 25.64 -4.84
CA ILE A 311 -34.65 27.07 -5.01
C ILE A 311 -33.87 27.95 -4.02
N ILE A 312 -33.77 27.53 -2.75
CA ILE A 312 -33.15 28.37 -1.72
C ILE A 312 -31.65 28.52 -2.05
N PRO A 313 -31.06 29.73 -2.09
CA PRO A 313 -29.65 29.85 -2.37
C PRO A 313 -28.79 29.33 -1.20
N TYR A 314 -27.74 28.58 -1.49
CA TYR A 314 -26.86 27.94 -0.49
C TYR A 314 -26.27 28.90 0.57
N LYS A 315 -26.12 30.19 0.23
CA LYS A 315 -25.64 31.22 1.15
C LYS A 315 -26.61 31.47 2.33
N PHE A 316 -27.92 31.25 2.13
CA PHE A 316 -28.96 31.40 3.15
C PHE A 316 -29.15 30.10 3.94
N GLU A 317 -29.11 28.95 3.28
CA GLU A 317 -29.26 27.61 3.88
C GLU A 317 -28.27 27.36 5.02
N ARG A 318 -27.00 27.74 4.85
CA ARG A 318 -25.96 27.58 5.88
C ARG A 318 -26.18 28.39 7.17
N LYS A 319 -27.09 29.37 7.16
CA LYS A 319 -27.40 30.22 8.30
C LYS A 319 -28.52 29.64 9.17
N ILE A 320 -29.26 28.66 8.65
CA ILE A 320 -30.30 27.94 9.38
C ILE A 320 -29.66 27.14 10.54
N VAL A 321 -30.32 27.12 11.69
CA VAL A 321 -29.90 26.40 12.91
C VAL A 321 -29.73 24.91 12.59
N GLY A 322 -28.72 24.25 13.15
CA GLY A 322 -28.45 22.81 12.95
C GLY A 322 -27.73 22.45 11.65
N PHE A 323 -28.03 23.11 10.53
CA PHE A 323 -27.49 22.75 9.20
C PHE A 323 -25.97 22.87 9.09
N LYS A 324 -25.36 23.86 9.76
CA LYS A 324 -23.88 24.01 9.79
C LYS A 324 -23.19 22.79 10.40
N SER A 325 -23.80 22.15 11.39
CA SER A 325 -23.25 20.95 12.03
C SER A 325 -23.40 19.73 11.11
N MET A 326 -24.55 19.56 10.46
CA MET A 326 -24.79 18.50 9.49
C MET A 326 -23.83 18.57 8.29
N LEU A 327 -23.52 19.78 7.80
CA LEU A 327 -22.57 19.98 6.71
C LEU A 327 -21.10 19.64 7.05
N LYS A 328 -20.78 19.42 8.33
CA LYS A 328 -19.45 18.96 8.76
C LYS A 328 -19.35 17.44 8.81
N MET A 329 -20.47 16.73 8.74
CA MET A 329 -20.48 15.28 8.81
C MET A 329 -19.70 14.68 7.64
N PRO A 330 -18.88 13.64 7.87
CA PRO A 330 -18.29 12.84 6.80
C PRO A 330 -19.38 12.22 5.92
N PHE A 331 -19.05 11.95 4.66
CA PHE A 331 -20.00 11.40 3.69
C PHE A 331 -20.68 10.13 4.17
N GLU A 332 -19.90 9.18 4.69
CA GLU A 332 -20.36 7.88 5.13
C GLU A 332 -21.29 7.99 6.36
N VAL A 333 -20.90 8.83 7.33
CA VAL A 333 -21.72 9.12 8.52
C VAL A 333 -23.02 9.80 8.11
N ALA A 334 -22.96 10.73 7.16
CA ALA A 334 -24.16 11.39 6.64
C ALA A 334 -25.08 10.39 5.93
N CYS A 335 -24.56 9.47 5.11
CA CYS A 335 -25.38 8.43 4.47
C CYS A 335 -26.10 7.55 5.49
N ILE A 336 -25.41 7.08 6.53
CA ILE A 336 -26.02 6.27 7.60
C ILE A 336 -27.06 7.10 8.36
N PHE A 337 -26.71 8.33 8.75
CA PHE A 337 -27.58 9.22 9.50
C PHE A 337 -28.85 9.58 8.72
N TYR A 338 -28.72 10.01 7.46
CA TYR A 338 -29.87 10.32 6.59
C TYR A 338 -30.68 9.08 6.27
N GLY A 339 -30.04 7.93 6.03
CA GLY A 339 -30.71 6.66 5.78
C GLY A 339 -31.56 6.20 6.97
N MET A 340 -30.94 5.98 8.13
CA MET A 340 -31.64 5.51 9.33
C MET A 340 -32.77 6.44 9.76
N PHE A 341 -32.51 7.75 9.79
CA PHE A 341 -33.49 8.72 10.22
C PHE A 341 -34.66 8.84 9.23
N SER A 342 -34.40 8.73 7.92
CA SER A 342 -35.47 8.69 6.92
C SER A 342 -36.39 7.49 7.09
N SER A 343 -35.84 6.29 7.37
CA SER A 343 -36.64 5.08 7.61
C SER A 343 -37.52 5.20 8.85
N ILE A 344 -36.95 5.72 9.96
CA ILE A 344 -37.71 5.94 11.21
C ILE A 344 -38.85 6.94 10.97
N LEU A 345 -38.53 8.07 10.33
CA LEU A 345 -39.51 9.11 10.06
C LEU A 345 -40.64 8.66 9.14
N ILE A 346 -40.33 7.87 8.11
CA ILE A 346 -41.35 7.29 7.23
C ILE A 346 -42.26 6.38 8.05
N MET A 347 -41.71 5.45 8.85
CA MET A 347 -42.52 4.56 9.69
C MET A 347 -43.38 5.32 10.70
N SER A 348 -42.86 6.38 11.32
CA SER A 348 -43.63 7.23 12.23
C SER A 348 -44.74 8.01 11.52
N ALA A 349 -44.50 8.49 10.28
CA ALA A 349 -45.50 9.19 9.49
C ALA A 349 -46.66 8.26 9.11
N ILE A 350 -46.35 7.01 8.77
CA ILE A 350 -47.32 5.96 8.49
C ILE A 350 -48.24 5.77 9.69
N GLY A 351 -47.67 5.48 10.86
CA GLY A 351 -48.46 5.25 12.07
C GLY A 351 -49.36 6.44 12.42
N MET A 352 -48.83 7.67 12.35
CA MET A 352 -49.61 8.87 12.70
C MET A 352 -50.72 9.18 11.70
N ILE A 353 -50.51 8.97 10.39
CA ILE A 353 -51.56 9.14 9.38
C ILE A 353 -52.69 8.14 9.63
N THR A 354 -52.36 6.85 9.82
CA THR A 354 -53.34 5.79 10.10
C THR A 354 -54.19 6.18 11.30
N VAL A 355 -53.54 6.46 12.43
CA VAL A 355 -54.19 6.84 13.69
C VAL A 355 -55.11 8.08 13.56
N THR A 356 -54.80 8.99 12.63
CA THR A 356 -55.61 10.19 12.36
C THR A 356 -56.80 9.91 11.42
N LEU A 357 -56.66 8.97 10.47
CA LEU A 357 -57.70 8.64 9.49
C LEU A 357 -58.72 7.62 10.03
N THR A 358 -58.26 6.65 10.82
CA THR A 358 -59.05 5.57 11.42
C THR A 358 -59.76 6.02 12.70
N GLY A 359 -59.13 6.92 13.46
CA GLY A 359 -59.64 7.40 14.74
C GLY A 359 -59.33 6.48 15.93
N GLU A 360 -58.50 5.44 15.73
CA GLU A 360 -58.02 4.50 16.77
C GLU A 360 -57.31 5.20 17.95
N SER A 361 -56.77 6.40 17.73
CA SER A 361 -56.17 7.23 18.78
C SER A 361 -57.11 7.54 19.94
N ASN A 362 -58.43 7.52 19.70
CA ASN A 362 -59.41 7.72 20.75
C ASN A 362 -59.27 6.68 21.86
N GLU A 363 -58.83 5.46 21.58
CA GLU A 363 -58.70 4.41 22.61
C GLU A 363 -57.44 4.59 23.47
N ILE A 364 -56.29 4.83 22.85
CA ILE A 364 -54.99 4.97 23.55
C ILE A 364 -54.96 6.25 24.40
N LEU A 365 -55.52 7.35 23.91
CA LEU A 365 -55.52 8.63 24.63
C LEU A 365 -56.62 8.69 25.70
N ARG A 366 -57.75 7.96 25.51
CA ARG A 366 -58.73 7.71 26.58
C ARG A 366 -58.14 6.85 27.70
N PHE A 367 -57.31 5.84 27.38
CA PHE A 367 -56.57 5.06 28.38
C PHE A 367 -55.64 5.93 29.25
N LEU A 368 -55.10 7.01 28.69
CA LEU A 368 -54.28 8.01 29.41
C LEU A 368 -55.12 9.10 30.13
N GLY A 369 -56.45 9.00 30.13
CA GLY A 369 -57.35 9.92 30.83
C GLY A 369 -57.63 11.24 30.08
N ILE A 370 -57.31 11.33 28.79
CA ILE A 370 -57.56 12.52 27.96
C ILE A 370 -58.89 12.34 27.22
N ASN A 371 -59.92 13.11 27.61
CA ASN A 371 -61.26 13.04 27.02
C ASN A 371 -61.55 14.21 26.04
N GLY A 372 -62.35 13.95 25.00
CA GLY A 372 -63.05 14.97 24.20
C GLY A 372 -62.26 15.64 23.07
N GLU A 373 -62.77 16.79 22.59
CA GLU A 373 -62.25 17.62 21.47
C GLU A 373 -60.75 17.98 21.58
N PHE A 374 -60.20 17.95 22.81
CA PHE A 374 -58.77 18.16 23.05
C PHE A 374 -57.90 17.05 22.47
N ASN A 375 -58.45 15.83 22.33
CA ASN A 375 -57.76 14.69 21.74
C ASN A 375 -57.44 14.93 20.26
N ASP A 376 -58.43 15.36 19.48
CA ASP A 376 -58.27 15.63 18.06
C ASP A 376 -57.26 16.74 17.81
N ILE A 377 -57.30 17.81 18.61
CA ILE A 377 -56.32 18.91 18.55
C ILE A 377 -54.90 18.40 18.82
N LEU A 378 -54.71 17.54 19.81
CA LEU A 378 -53.40 16.96 20.13
C LEU A 378 -52.87 16.06 19.02
N ILE A 379 -53.73 15.25 18.39
CA ILE A 379 -53.36 14.39 17.26
C ILE A 379 -52.93 15.25 16.08
N TYR A 380 -53.70 16.28 15.73
CA TYR A 380 -53.34 17.19 14.65
C TYR A 380 -52.05 17.97 14.95
N LEU A 381 -51.85 18.46 16.17
CA LEU A 381 -50.59 19.10 16.59
C LEU A 381 -49.40 18.15 16.48
N SER A 382 -49.56 16.91 16.90
CA SER A 382 -48.52 15.88 16.82
C SER A 382 -48.15 15.57 15.37
N ASN A 383 -49.14 15.53 14.47
CA ASN A 383 -48.90 15.43 13.03
C ASN A 383 -48.13 16.66 12.48
N VAL A 384 -48.49 17.89 12.89
CA VAL A 384 -47.78 19.11 12.46
C VAL A 384 -46.31 19.03 12.85
N VAL A 385 -46.03 18.63 14.10
CA VAL A 385 -44.67 18.47 14.61
C VAL A 385 -43.91 17.41 13.83
N LEU A 386 -44.50 16.24 13.61
CA LEU A 386 -43.85 15.16 12.87
C LEU A 386 -43.51 15.58 11.43
N TRP A 387 -44.47 16.18 10.71
CA TRP A 387 -44.22 16.68 9.36
C TRP A 387 -43.20 17.81 9.32
N SER A 388 -43.14 18.65 10.35
CA SER A 388 -42.12 19.68 10.46
C SER A 388 -40.72 19.08 10.56
N VAL A 389 -40.57 17.99 11.33
CA VAL A 389 -39.30 17.24 11.45
C VAL A 389 -38.93 16.59 10.12
N ILE A 390 -39.89 15.95 9.44
CA ILE A 390 -39.68 15.30 8.14
C ILE A 390 -39.20 16.31 7.10
N ILE A 391 -39.91 17.43 6.95
CA ILE A 391 -39.57 18.48 5.99
C ILE A 391 -38.19 19.07 6.31
N TYR A 392 -37.93 19.38 7.58
CA TYR A 392 -36.63 19.92 8.01
C TYR A 392 -35.47 18.98 7.63
N PHE A 393 -35.63 17.68 7.88
CA PHE A 393 -34.61 16.68 7.61
C PHE A 393 -34.40 16.43 6.11
N SER A 394 -35.49 16.37 5.34
CA SER A 394 -35.43 16.24 3.89
C SER A 394 -34.72 17.43 3.24
N ILE A 395 -35.06 18.65 3.67
CA ILE A 395 -34.37 19.87 3.22
C ILE A 395 -32.88 19.83 3.61
N SER A 396 -32.54 19.40 4.83
CA SER A 396 -31.14 19.31 5.25
C SER A 396 -30.33 18.30 4.42
N GLY A 397 -30.95 17.19 4.00
CA GLY A 397 -30.36 16.21 3.08
C GLY A 397 -30.07 16.79 1.70
N VAL A 398 -31.01 17.53 1.11
CA VAL A 398 -30.81 18.22 -0.18
C VAL A 398 -29.69 19.25 -0.10
N ILE A 399 -29.62 20.02 0.99
CA ILE A 399 -28.56 21.01 1.24
C ILE A 399 -27.19 20.32 1.39
N TYR A 400 -27.16 19.16 2.05
CA TYR A 400 -25.96 18.36 2.17
C TYR A 400 -25.46 17.88 0.81
N LEU A 401 -26.35 17.41 -0.07
CA LEU A 401 -25.99 17.06 -1.45
C LEU A 401 -25.46 18.26 -2.24
N LYS A 402 -26.13 19.42 -2.14
CA LYS A 402 -25.71 20.69 -2.78
C LYS A 402 -24.32 21.14 -2.34
N ASN A 403 -23.95 20.89 -1.08
CA ASN A 403 -22.60 21.16 -0.57
C ASN A 403 -21.52 20.33 -1.27
N ILE A 404 -21.80 19.07 -1.60
CA ILE A 404 -20.89 18.18 -2.32
C ILE A 404 -20.61 18.77 -3.72
N PHE A 405 -21.65 19.17 -4.44
CA PHE A 405 -21.51 19.79 -5.76
C PHE A 405 -20.76 21.12 -5.69
N LYS A 406 -21.02 21.96 -4.69
CA LYS A 406 -20.35 23.26 -4.54
C LYS A 406 -18.86 23.15 -4.18
N TYR A 407 -18.48 22.17 -3.37
CA TYR A 407 -17.07 21.91 -3.06
C TYR A 407 -16.30 21.32 -4.26
N GLY A 408 -17.03 20.86 -5.28
CA GLY A 408 -16.53 20.12 -6.42
C GLY A 408 -16.52 18.62 -6.11
N PHE A 409 -17.28 17.84 -6.86
CA PHE A 409 -17.49 16.41 -6.63
C PHE A 409 -16.17 15.65 -6.43
N LYS A 410 -15.21 15.80 -7.36
CA LYS A 410 -13.89 15.15 -7.28
C LYS A 410 -13.09 15.56 -6.04
N LYS A 411 -13.10 16.85 -5.69
CA LYS A 411 -12.34 17.38 -4.56
C LYS A 411 -12.95 16.95 -3.22
N TYR A 412 -14.28 16.95 -3.13
CA TYR A 412 -15.00 16.51 -1.94
C TYR A 412 -14.70 15.05 -1.63
N PHE A 413 -14.83 14.16 -2.62
CA PHE A 413 -14.53 12.74 -2.43
C PHE A 413 -13.05 12.51 -2.09
N LYS A 414 -12.13 13.27 -2.72
CA LYS A 414 -10.70 13.16 -2.39
C LYS A 414 -10.37 13.63 -0.98
N GLU A 415 -11.00 14.66 -0.42
CA GLU A 415 -10.57 15.26 0.85
C GLU A 415 -11.44 14.90 2.06
N LYS A 416 -12.74 14.61 1.84
CA LYS A 416 -13.73 14.50 2.91
C LYS A 416 -14.21 13.08 3.20
N VAL A 417 -14.08 12.16 2.26
CA VAL A 417 -14.41 10.73 2.48
C VAL A 417 -13.37 10.11 3.41
N ILE A 418 -13.85 9.43 4.46
CA ILE A 418 -13.00 8.78 5.47
C ILE A 418 -12.31 7.58 4.85
N VAL A 419 -13.03 6.77 4.08
CA VAL A 419 -12.49 5.55 3.45
C VAL A 419 -11.28 5.87 2.57
N ILE A 420 -11.36 6.91 1.73
CA ILE A 420 -10.25 7.33 0.86
C ILE A 420 -9.05 7.87 1.66
N ARG A 421 -9.30 8.50 2.82
CA ARG A 421 -8.22 8.92 3.73
C ARG A 421 -7.57 7.73 4.44
N GLY A 422 -8.37 6.76 4.88
CA GLY A 422 -7.90 5.51 5.46
C GLY A 422 -7.04 4.72 4.47
N ILE A 423 -7.50 4.54 3.24
CA ILE A 423 -6.74 3.87 2.17
C ILE A 423 -5.41 4.58 1.92
N ARG A 424 -5.38 5.91 1.79
CA ARG A 424 -4.11 6.64 1.62
C ARG A 424 -3.17 6.53 2.80
N TYR A 425 -3.71 6.52 4.03
CA TYR A 425 -2.90 6.30 5.22
C TYR A 425 -2.26 4.90 5.21
N ILE A 426 -3.03 3.87 4.85
CA ILE A 426 -2.55 2.49 4.71
C ILE A 426 -1.48 2.41 3.62
N ILE A 427 -1.72 3.00 2.45
CA ILE A 427 -0.73 3.05 1.35
C ILE A 427 0.56 3.68 1.84
N ARG A 428 0.50 4.85 2.51
CA ARG A 428 1.70 5.52 3.02
C ARG A 428 2.44 4.67 4.04
N LYS A 429 1.73 4.04 4.98
CA LYS A 429 2.36 3.12 5.96
C LYS A 429 2.98 1.89 5.31
N ALA A 430 2.37 1.39 4.24
CA ALA A 430 2.93 0.29 3.47
C ALA A 430 4.15 0.74 2.66
N GLU A 431 4.17 1.96 2.13
CA GLU A 431 5.35 2.58 1.50
C GLU A 431 6.51 2.73 2.49
N ASP A 432 6.25 3.28 3.69
CA ASP A 432 7.26 3.36 4.76
C ASP A 432 7.79 1.96 5.13
N GLY A 433 6.90 0.95 5.14
CA GLY A 433 7.26 -0.44 5.38
C GLY A 433 8.08 -1.05 4.23
N LEU A 434 7.79 -0.70 2.98
CA LEU A 434 8.54 -1.13 1.80
C LEU A 434 9.95 -0.50 1.76
N ASP A 435 10.09 0.72 2.26
CA ASP A 435 11.40 1.36 2.37
C ASP A 435 12.35 0.63 3.34
N TYR A 436 11.82 -0.03 4.36
CA TYR A 436 12.63 -0.94 5.19
C TYR A 436 13.28 -2.06 4.37
N PHE A 437 12.62 -2.54 3.30
CA PHE A 437 13.18 -3.58 2.43
C PHE A 437 14.27 -3.07 1.48
N ASN A 438 14.31 -1.77 1.19
CA ASN A 438 15.36 -1.18 0.34
C ASN A 438 16.76 -1.25 0.98
N HIS A 439 16.85 -1.45 2.30
CA HIS A 439 18.11 -1.57 3.04
C HIS A 439 18.44 -3.01 3.45
N ILE A 440 17.64 -3.99 3.02
CA ILE A 440 17.93 -5.39 3.30
C ILE A 440 19.03 -5.85 2.36
N ASP A 441 20.17 -6.18 2.95
CA ASP A 441 21.29 -6.74 2.22
C ASP A 441 20.90 -8.10 1.64
N LEU A 442 20.96 -8.23 0.31
CA LEU A 442 20.66 -9.48 -0.42
C LEU A 442 21.65 -10.61 -0.06
N SER A 443 22.78 -10.29 0.59
CA SER A 443 23.76 -11.27 1.05
C SER A 443 23.37 -12.04 2.31
N ASP A 444 22.38 -11.56 3.09
CA ASP A 444 21.95 -12.21 4.34
C ASP A 444 20.48 -12.70 4.30
N LYS A 445 20.19 -13.75 5.08
CA LYS A 445 19.00 -14.63 5.15
C LYS A 445 17.66 -14.04 4.64
N SER A 446 17.53 -13.93 3.31
CA SER A 446 16.33 -13.48 2.58
C SER A 446 15.06 -14.24 2.95
N ASN A 447 15.17 -15.54 3.27
CA ASN A 447 14.02 -16.36 3.65
C ASN A 447 13.29 -15.85 4.89
N LYS A 448 13.98 -15.31 5.91
CA LYS A 448 13.30 -14.78 7.12
C LYS A 448 12.43 -13.57 6.79
N VAL A 449 12.86 -12.76 5.83
CA VAL A 449 12.17 -11.55 5.39
C VAL A 449 10.94 -11.92 4.56
N ILE A 450 11.11 -12.83 3.60
CA ILE A 450 10.00 -13.37 2.81
C ILE A 450 8.94 -14.02 3.71
N ILE A 451 9.36 -14.82 4.70
CA ILE A 451 8.45 -15.43 5.67
C ILE A 451 7.68 -14.37 6.47
N LYS A 452 8.34 -13.28 6.93
CA LYS A 452 7.64 -12.19 7.62
C LYS A 452 6.59 -11.51 6.72
N VAL A 453 6.90 -11.27 5.45
CA VAL A 453 5.95 -10.68 4.49
C VAL A 453 4.77 -11.62 4.27
N LEU A 454 5.03 -12.91 4.10
CA LEU A 454 3.98 -13.93 3.95
C LEU A 454 3.10 -14.02 5.19
N LEU A 455 3.66 -13.96 6.40
CA LEU A 455 2.90 -13.95 7.65
C LEU A 455 2.03 -12.70 7.80
N ILE A 456 2.53 -11.53 7.39
CA ILE A 456 1.75 -10.28 7.40
C ILE A 456 0.61 -10.38 6.37
N ASN A 457 0.90 -10.84 5.15
CA ASN A 457 -0.12 -11.05 4.12
C ASN A 457 -1.19 -12.04 4.57
N PHE A 458 -0.77 -13.16 5.18
CA PHE A 458 -1.66 -14.16 5.76
C PHE A 458 -2.56 -13.53 6.84
N ALA A 459 -2.00 -12.80 7.80
CA ALA A 459 -2.78 -12.14 8.86
C ALA A 459 -3.82 -11.15 8.31
N ILE A 460 -3.46 -10.38 7.27
CA ILE A 460 -4.39 -9.45 6.62
C ILE A 460 -5.52 -10.21 5.92
N LEU A 461 -5.20 -11.26 5.17
CA LEU A 461 -6.20 -12.09 4.49
C LEU A 461 -7.12 -12.78 5.51
N SER A 462 -6.58 -13.32 6.60
CA SER A 462 -7.38 -13.88 7.69
C SER A 462 -8.34 -12.85 8.28
N ALA A 463 -7.88 -11.61 8.52
CA ALA A 463 -8.74 -10.54 9.03
C ALA A 463 -9.85 -10.16 8.04
N ILE A 464 -9.56 -10.12 6.74
CA ILE A 464 -10.55 -9.85 5.68
C ILE A 464 -11.61 -10.96 5.64
N SER A 465 -11.20 -12.23 5.79
CA SER A 465 -12.10 -13.39 5.78
C SER A 465 -13.08 -13.41 6.95
N ILE A 466 -12.78 -12.74 8.07
CA ILE A 466 -13.70 -12.62 9.22
C ILE A 466 -14.95 -11.76 8.86
N ILE A 467 -14.85 -10.87 7.87
CA ILE A 467 -15.90 -9.89 7.53
C ILE A 467 -17.00 -10.50 6.61
N TRP A 468 -17.07 -11.82 6.49
CA TRP A 468 -18.04 -12.58 5.69
C TRP A 468 -18.29 -11.97 4.30
N PHE A 469 -19.55 -11.73 3.89
CA PHE A 469 -19.91 -11.20 2.57
C PHE A 469 -19.18 -9.88 2.23
N PHE A 470 -18.95 -9.00 3.21
CA PHE A 470 -18.23 -7.73 2.98
C PHE A 470 -16.71 -7.92 2.79
N GLY A 471 -16.17 -9.08 3.19
CA GLY A 471 -14.77 -9.44 2.99
C GLY A 471 -14.37 -9.51 1.51
N ILE A 472 -15.29 -9.88 0.61
CA ILE A 472 -15.02 -9.97 -0.83
C ILE A 472 -14.62 -8.60 -1.40
N PHE A 473 -15.37 -7.54 -1.05
CA PHE A 473 -15.06 -6.19 -1.49
C PHE A 473 -13.73 -5.69 -0.89
N ALA A 474 -13.46 -6.01 0.37
CA ALA A 474 -12.19 -5.68 1.02
C ALA A 474 -11.00 -6.41 0.35
N ALA A 475 -11.17 -7.66 -0.07
CA ALA A 475 -10.15 -8.42 -0.79
C ALA A 475 -9.83 -7.82 -2.17
N ILE A 476 -10.84 -7.36 -2.92
CA ILE A 476 -10.62 -6.67 -4.20
C ILE A 476 -9.81 -5.39 -3.99
N VAL A 477 -10.21 -4.56 -3.02
CA VAL A 477 -9.50 -3.31 -2.69
C VAL A 477 -8.06 -3.60 -2.24
N TYR A 478 -7.86 -4.62 -1.40
CA TYR A 478 -6.55 -5.06 -0.95
C TYR A 478 -5.63 -5.45 -2.13
N ASN A 479 -6.14 -6.24 -3.08
CA ASN A 479 -5.37 -6.65 -4.26
C ASN A 479 -4.99 -5.46 -5.15
N ILE A 480 -5.89 -4.49 -5.34
CA ILE A 480 -5.58 -3.27 -6.10
C ILE A 480 -4.46 -2.48 -5.41
N ILE A 481 -4.55 -2.31 -4.08
CA ILE A 481 -3.51 -1.62 -3.30
C ILE A 481 -2.18 -2.37 -3.41
N LEU A 482 -2.20 -3.69 -3.23
CA LEU A 482 -1.02 -4.56 -3.33
C LEU A 482 -0.36 -4.45 -4.71
N PHE A 483 -1.15 -4.46 -5.78
CA PHE A 483 -0.66 -4.29 -7.14
C PHE A 483 0.05 -2.94 -7.34
N VAL A 484 -0.54 -1.83 -6.87
CA VAL A 484 0.06 -0.49 -6.98
C VAL A 484 1.39 -0.41 -6.21
N LEU A 485 1.43 -1.00 -5.00
CA LEU A 485 2.65 -1.05 -4.19
C LEU A 485 3.76 -1.87 -4.84
N ILE A 486 3.44 -3.08 -5.31
CA ILE A 486 4.40 -3.95 -6.02
C ILE A 486 4.89 -3.24 -7.29
N ARG A 487 4.00 -2.60 -8.06
CA ARG A 487 4.39 -1.88 -9.27
C ARG A 487 5.38 -0.75 -8.99
N LYS A 488 5.09 0.08 -7.98
CA LYS A 488 5.98 1.17 -7.57
C LYS A 488 7.36 0.66 -7.14
N TYR A 489 7.38 -0.44 -6.37
CA TYR A 489 8.63 -1.07 -5.92
C TYR A 489 9.44 -1.68 -7.06
N TYR A 490 8.76 -2.36 -7.99
CA TYR A 490 9.37 -2.91 -9.20
C TYR A 490 10.01 -1.82 -10.07
N ASP A 491 9.32 -0.70 -10.27
CA ASP A 491 9.85 0.42 -11.05
C ASP A 491 11.08 1.05 -10.35
N LYS A 492 11.12 1.09 -9.01
CA LYS A 492 12.31 1.51 -8.25
C LYS A 492 13.49 0.57 -8.48
N ILE A 493 13.31 -0.74 -8.29
CA ILE A 493 14.36 -1.75 -8.53
C ILE A 493 14.88 -1.69 -9.97
N ARG A 494 13.97 -1.53 -10.95
CA ARG A 494 14.34 -1.43 -12.36
C ARG A 494 15.21 -0.21 -12.64
N ASN A 495 14.90 0.94 -12.03
CA ASN A 495 15.71 2.15 -12.16
C ASN A 495 17.08 1.98 -11.51
N ASP A 496 17.14 1.43 -10.29
CA ASP A 496 18.39 1.18 -9.58
C ASP A 496 19.30 0.22 -10.38
N TYR A 497 18.72 -0.85 -10.93
CA TYR A 497 19.42 -1.78 -11.82
C TYR A 497 19.93 -1.10 -13.10
N SER A 498 19.11 -0.25 -13.75
CA SER A 498 19.54 0.49 -14.94
C SER A 498 20.67 1.47 -14.64
N ASN A 499 20.66 2.11 -13.47
CA ASN A 499 21.71 3.02 -13.05
C ASN A 499 23.02 2.27 -12.80
N LEU A 500 22.96 1.11 -12.15
CA LEU A 500 24.10 0.22 -11.97
C LEU A 500 24.69 -0.23 -13.32
N LEU A 501 23.84 -0.65 -14.26
CA LEU A 501 24.26 -1.06 -15.60
C LEU A 501 24.94 0.08 -16.36
N ASN A 502 24.38 1.29 -16.31
CA ASN A 502 24.96 2.48 -16.93
C ASN A 502 26.33 2.84 -16.30
N ALA A 503 26.45 2.78 -14.98
CA ALA A 503 27.72 3.02 -14.29
C ALA A 503 28.78 1.97 -14.71
N THR A 504 28.37 0.71 -14.81
CA THR A 504 29.26 -0.39 -15.21
C THR A 504 29.73 -0.25 -16.66
N ASN A 505 28.83 0.11 -17.59
CA ASN A 505 29.17 0.36 -19.00
C ASN A 505 30.14 1.53 -19.15
N LYS A 506 29.95 2.63 -18.42
CA LYS A 506 30.89 3.77 -18.45
C LYS A 506 32.30 3.38 -18.00
N ILE A 507 32.41 2.55 -16.95
CA ILE A 507 33.70 2.03 -16.49
C ILE A 507 34.32 1.12 -17.57
N ALA A 508 33.52 0.27 -18.20
CA ALA A 508 33.98 -0.61 -19.29
C ALA A 508 34.46 0.15 -20.53
N GLU A 509 33.87 1.32 -20.82
CA GLU A 509 34.30 2.23 -21.89
C GLU A 509 35.56 3.05 -21.54
N GLY A 510 36.11 2.88 -20.33
CA GLY A 510 37.33 3.55 -19.88
C GLY A 510 37.09 4.88 -19.14
N ASN A 511 35.84 5.26 -18.86
CA ASN A 511 35.53 6.44 -18.05
C ASN A 511 35.58 6.11 -16.55
N LEU A 512 36.81 6.12 -16.01
CA LEU A 512 37.11 5.78 -14.62
C LEU A 512 36.83 6.90 -13.62
N GLU A 513 36.37 8.07 -14.06
CA GLU A 513 35.98 9.19 -13.18
C GLU A 513 34.47 9.23 -12.91
N THR A 514 33.73 8.23 -13.40
CA THR A 514 32.28 8.16 -13.20
C THR A 514 31.93 8.02 -11.72
N GLU A 515 31.14 8.96 -11.19
CA GLU A 515 30.52 8.83 -9.87
C GLU A 515 29.39 7.79 -9.91
N ILE A 516 29.48 6.80 -9.02
CA ILE A 516 28.43 5.78 -8.84
C ILE A 516 27.40 6.35 -7.85
N SER A 517 26.15 6.50 -8.31
CA SER A 517 24.96 6.99 -7.56
C SER A 517 25.02 6.78 -6.04
N GLU A 518 24.67 7.81 -5.26
CA GLU A 518 24.71 7.79 -3.79
C GLU A 518 23.88 6.64 -3.18
N ASP A 519 22.73 6.28 -3.76
CA ASP A 519 21.89 5.15 -3.33
C ASP A 519 21.46 4.29 -4.52
N LEU A 520 21.69 2.98 -4.44
CA LEU A 520 21.21 1.95 -5.37
C LEU A 520 20.31 0.92 -4.66
N GLY A 521 19.80 1.25 -3.46
CA GLY A 521 18.93 0.40 -2.66
C GLY A 521 19.54 -0.97 -2.41
N LEU A 522 18.86 -2.01 -2.91
CA LEU A 522 19.26 -3.42 -2.81
C LEU A 522 20.64 -3.73 -3.42
N PHE A 523 21.14 -2.88 -4.33
CA PHE A 523 22.42 -3.10 -5.01
C PHE A 523 23.59 -2.32 -4.37
N ASN A 524 23.39 -1.70 -3.21
CA ASN A 524 24.47 -1.00 -2.50
C ASN A 524 25.70 -1.89 -2.20
N PRO A 525 25.58 -3.19 -1.85
CA PRO A 525 26.76 -4.05 -1.71
C PRO A 525 27.58 -4.20 -3.01
N PHE A 526 26.91 -4.21 -4.18
CA PHE A 526 27.58 -4.28 -5.49
C PHE A 526 28.32 -2.98 -5.82
N LYS A 527 27.82 -1.83 -5.35
CA LYS A 527 28.48 -0.53 -5.52
C LYS A 527 29.88 -0.52 -4.92
N ASP A 528 30.03 -1.07 -3.71
CA ASP A 528 31.32 -1.10 -3.02
C ASP A 528 32.34 -1.98 -3.74
N GLU A 529 31.91 -3.14 -4.23
CA GLU A 529 32.75 -4.02 -5.06
C GLU A 529 33.11 -3.36 -6.40
N LEU A 530 32.15 -2.72 -7.08
CA LEU A 530 32.40 -1.98 -8.32
C LEU A 530 33.42 -0.86 -8.10
N LYS A 531 33.34 -0.16 -6.96
CA LYS A 531 34.28 0.91 -6.58
C LYS A 531 35.68 0.36 -6.35
N LYS A 532 35.83 -0.80 -5.70
CA LYS A 532 37.14 -1.47 -5.57
C LYS A 532 37.73 -1.82 -6.94
N ILE A 533 36.91 -2.34 -7.85
CA ILE A 533 37.33 -2.65 -9.24
C ILE A 533 37.79 -1.37 -9.96
N GLN A 534 37.01 -0.28 -9.87
CA GLN A 534 37.34 1.01 -10.47
C GLN A 534 38.68 1.56 -9.97
N ILE A 535 38.93 1.51 -8.65
CA ILE A 535 40.19 1.96 -8.04
C ILE A 535 41.36 1.10 -8.49
N GLY A 536 41.20 -0.24 -8.46
CA GLY A 536 42.24 -1.17 -8.88
C GLY A 536 42.59 -1.01 -10.36
N PHE A 537 41.59 -0.85 -11.22
CA PHE A 537 41.78 -0.64 -12.65
C PHE A 537 42.43 0.71 -12.95
N LYS A 538 42.02 1.80 -12.29
CA LYS A 538 42.67 3.11 -12.42
C LYS A 538 44.14 3.06 -12.05
N LYS A 539 44.47 2.41 -10.93
CA LYS A 539 45.85 2.21 -10.51
C LYS A 539 46.68 1.45 -11.56
N ALA A 540 46.14 0.37 -12.12
CA ALA A 540 46.82 -0.41 -13.16
C ALA A 540 47.07 0.41 -14.44
N VAL A 541 46.09 1.22 -14.86
CA VAL A 541 46.22 2.12 -16.01
C VAL A 541 47.30 3.19 -15.75
N ASP A 542 47.30 3.82 -14.57
CA ASP A 542 48.28 4.84 -14.22
C ASP A 542 49.72 4.28 -14.18
N GLU A 543 49.90 3.07 -13.63
CA GLU A 543 51.17 2.36 -13.62
C GLU A 543 51.65 2.02 -15.05
N GLU A 544 50.76 1.58 -15.93
CA GLU A 544 51.09 1.29 -17.33
C GLU A 544 51.46 2.57 -18.09
N VAL A 545 50.70 3.66 -17.93
CA VAL A 545 51.00 4.96 -18.56
C VAL A 545 52.36 5.48 -18.11
N LYS A 546 52.67 5.38 -16.80
CA LYS A 546 53.98 5.76 -16.26
C LYS A 546 55.09 4.91 -16.86
N SER A 547 54.90 3.59 -16.96
CA SER A 547 55.85 2.66 -17.57
C SER A 547 56.10 2.97 -19.05
N GLN A 548 55.06 3.26 -19.82
CA GLN A 548 55.17 3.63 -21.24
C GLN A 548 55.93 4.94 -21.43
N LYS A 549 55.60 5.99 -20.67
CA LYS A 549 56.33 7.27 -20.72
C LYS A 549 57.81 7.08 -20.41
N MET A 550 58.12 6.32 -19.36
CA MET A 550 59.49 6.03 -18.95
C MET A 550 60.27 5.26 -20.03
N LYS A 551 59.65 4.30 -20.73
CA LYS A 551 60.26 3.60 -21.87
C LYS A 551 60.58 4.56 -23.01
N THR A 552 59.65 5.45 -23.36
CA THR A 552 59.83 6.43 -24.44
C THR A 552 60.96 7.42 -24.12
N GLU A 553 60.98 7.96 -22.90
CA GLU A 553 62.03 8.89 -22.44
C GLU A 553 63.41 8.23 -22.41
N LEU A 554 63.50 6.98 -21.93
CA LEU A 554 64.74 6.22 -21.93
C LEU A 554 65.31 6.05 -23.34
N ILE A 555 64.48 5.63 -24.30
CA ILE A 555 64.93 5.45 -25.70
C ILE A 555 65.42 6.79 -26.28
N SER A 556 64.70 7.88 -26.05
CA SER A 556 65.04 9.20 -26.59
C SER A 556 66.38 9.73 -26.04
N ASN A 557 66.55 9.72 -24.70
CA ASN A 557 67.74 10.27 -24.05
C ASN A 557 69.00 9.45 -24.34
N VAL A 558 68.87 8.12 -24.33
CA VAL A 558 69.97 7.21 -24.64
C VAL A 558 70.43 7.38 -26.09
N SER A 559 69.49 7.51 -27.02
CA SER A 559 69.82 7.71 -28.44
C SER A 559 70.66 8.97 -28.65
N HIS A 560 70.36 10.04 -27.92
CA HIS A 560 71.13 11.29 -27.96
C HIS A 560 72.56 11.11 -27.41
N ASP A 561 72.68 10.44 -26.27
CA ASP A 561 73.96 10.27 -25.57
C ASP A 561 74.90 9.28 -26.26
N LEU A 562 74.38 8.31 -27.01
CA LEU A 562 75.19 7.43 -27.87
C LEU A 562 75.66 8.14 -29.15
N LYS A 563 74.85 9.02 -29.73
CA LYS A 563 75.16 9.71 -31.00
C LYS A 563 76.36 10.65 -30.88
N THR A 564 76.48 11.35 -29.75
CA THR A 564 77.52 12.37 -29.48
C THR A 564 78.96 11.81 -29.54
N PRO A 565 79.34 10.77 -28.75
CA PRO A 565 80.68 10.18 -28.83
C PRO A 565 80.92 9.48 -30.18
N LEU A 566 79.90 8.84 -30.76
CA LEU A 566 80.02 8.19 -32.07
C LEU A 566 80.36 9.20 -33.17
N THR A 567 79.69 10.35 -33.19
CA THR A 567 79.98 11.43 -34.16
C THR A 567 81.40 11.97 -33.95
N SER A 568 81.83 12.13 -32.70
CA SER A 568 83.20 12.54 -32.38
C SER A 568 84.24 11.53 -32.92
N ILE A 569 84.03 10.23 -32.69
CA ILE A 569 84.91 9.17 -33.23
C ILE A 569 85.01 9.26 -34.75
N ILE A 570 83.88 9.40 -35.44
CA ILE A 570 83.84 9.55 -36.90
C ILE A 570 84.64 10.79 -37.35
N THR A 571 84.42 11.94 -36.71
CA THR A 571 85.14 13.18 -37.04
C THR A 571 86.65 13.05 -36.84
N TYR A 572 87.11 12.49 -35.71
CA TYR A 572 88.55 12.33 -35.47
C TYR A 572 89.19 11.28 -36.38
N ILE A 573 88.46 10.23 -36.77
CA ILE A 573 88.90 9.29 -37.82
C ILE A 573 89.06 10.03 -39.16
N ASP A 574 88.14 10.94 -39.51
CA ASP A 574 88.24 11.72 -40.73
C ASP A 574 89.39 12.73 -40.68
N LEU A 575 89.67 13.34 -39.51
CA LEU A 575 90.86 14.18 -39.31
C LEU A 575 92.17 13.38 -39.42
N LEU A 576 92.20 12.13 -38.93
CA LEU A 576 93.36 11.23 -39.03
C LEU A 576 93.68 10.78 -40.47
N LYS A 577 92.70 10.83 -41.38
CA LYS A 577 92.90 10.51 -42.81
C LYS A 577 93.60 11.63 -43.59
N ASN A 578 93.81 12.80 -42.99
CA ASN A 578 94.51 13.91 -43.64
C ASN A 578 96.03 13.69 -43.60
N ASP A 579 96.68 13.71 -44.77
CA ASP A 579 98.13 13.46 -44.90
C ASP A 579 99.02 14.58 -44.32
N ASN A 580 98.44 15.75 -44.01
CA ASN A 580 99.17 16.95 -43.54
C ASN A 580 99.14 17.16 -42.00
N ILE A 581 98.94 16.11 -41.20
CA ILE A 581 98.91 16.20 -39.73
C ILE A 581 100.27 15.85 -39.10
N THR A 582 100.61 16.56 -38.03
CA THR A 582 101.83 16.27 -37.24
C THR A 582 101.68 14.97 -36.44
N ASP A 583 102.81 14.37 -36.03
CA ASP A 583 102.79 13.17 -35.18
C ASP A 583 102.16 13.44 -33.80
N GLU A 584 102.26 14.67 -33.29
CA GLU A 584 101.61 15.09 -32.05
C GLU A 584 100.08 15.16 -32.20
N GLU A 585 99.58 15.75 -33.30
CA GLU A 585 98.15 15.79 -33.61
C GLU A 585 97.59 14.37 -33.85
N ARG A 586 98.34 13.53 -34.56
CA ARG A 586 97.97 12.13 -34.80
C ARG A 586 97.80 11.37 -33.48
N LYS A 587 98.76 11.53 -32.56
CA LYS A 587 98.68 10.92 -31.22
C LYS A 587 97.48 11.46 -30.43
N SER A 588 97.28 12.77 -30.42
CA SER A 588 96.14 13.41 -29.75
C SER A 588 94.78 12.95 -30.29
N TYR A 589 94.64 12.76 -31.61
CA TYR A 589 93.42 12.25 -32.22
C TYR A 589 93.17 10.78 -31.89
N ILE A 590 94.21 9.94 -31.89
CA ILE A 590 94.12 8.53 -31.46
C ILE A 590 93.69 8.46 -29.99
N ASP A 591 94.32 9.24 -29.11
CA ASP A 591 93.96 9.31 -27.68
C ASP A 591 92.51 9.77 -27.50
N THR A 592 92.05 10.72 -28.33
CA THR A 592 90.66 11.18 -28.30
C THR A 592 89.68 10.09 -28.77
N ILE A 593 90.00 9.35 -29.83
CA ILE A 593 89.17 8.23 -30.31
C ILE A 593 89.08 7.12 -29.25
N ASP A 594 90.19 6.76 -28.62
CA ASP A 594 90.20 5.74 -27.57
C ASP A 594 89.32 6.18 -26.39
N ASN A 595 89.52 7.40 -25.89
CA ASN A 595 88.69 7.98 -24.83
C ASN A 595 87.19 7.99 -25.17
N LYS A 596 86.81 8.41 -26.39
CA LYS A 596 85.39 8.43 -26.81
C LYS A 596 84.83 7.02 -27.01
N SER A 597 85.65 6.05 -27.44
CA SER A 597 85.25 4.65 -27.62
C SER A 597 85.05 3.95 -26.27
N GLN A 598 85.94 4.15 -25.31
CA GLN A 598 85.78 3.68 -23.93
C GLN A 598 84.52 4.30 -23.30
N ARG A 599 84.31 5.60 -23.48
CA ARG A 599 83.10 6.27 -23.00
C ARG A 599 81.83 5.69 -23.61
N LEU A 600 81.80 5.41 -24.91
CA LEU A 600 80.66 4.77 -25.57
C LEU A 600 80.40 3.36 -25.03
N LYS A 601 81.45 2.57 -24.78
CA LYS A 601 81.35 1.25 -24.15
C LYS A 601 80.68 1.33 -22.76
N PHE A 602 81.13 2.24 -21.90
CA PHE A 602 80.52 2.44 -20.58
C PHE A 602 79.05 2.86 -20.67
N LEU A 603 78.69 3.75 -21.60
CA LEU A 603 77.29 4.16 -21.82
C LEU A 603 76.39 2.98 -22.21
N ILE A 604 76.88 2.08 -23.06
CA ILE A 604 76.14 0.89 -23.48
C ILE A 604 75.99 -0.09 -22.30
N GLU A 605 77.04 -0.31 -21.51
CA GLU A 605 76.97 -1.15 -20.33
C GLU A 605 75.97 -0.61 -19.29
N ASP A 606 76.03 0.70 -19.00
CA ASP A 606 75.07 1.38 -18.10
C ASP A 606 73.63 1.23 -18.58
N LEU A 607 73.39 1.39 -19.89
CA LEU A 607 72.07 1.19 -20.50
C LEU A 607 71.55 -0.23 -20.29
N PHE A 608 72.38 -1.24 -20.51
CA PHE A 608 71.98 -2.65 -20.32
C PHE A 608 71.66 -2.94 -18.86
N GLU A 609 72.43 -2.40 -17.93
CA GLU A 609 72.18 -2.55 -16.49
C GLU A 609 70.86 -1.88 -16.08
N VAL A 610 70.60 -0.66 -16.56
CA VAL A 610 69.34 0.06 -16.31
C VAL A 610 68.14 -0.67 -16.93
N SER A 611 68.27 -1.22 -18.14
CA SER A 611 67.21 -1.99 -18.81
C SER A 611 66.86 -3.28 -18.04
N LYS A 612 67.88 -4.02 -17.57
CA LYS A 612 67.68 -5.20 -16.71
C LYS A 612 67.04 -4.84 -15.38
N ALA A 613 67.40 -3.69 -14.80
CA ALA A 613 66.76 -3.18 -13.60
C ALA A 613 65.29 -2.85 -13.78
N THR A 614 64.94 -2.17 -14.87
CA THR A 614 63.55 -1.76 -15.16
C THR A 614 62.63 -2.93 -15.43
N SER A 615 63.16 -3.99 -16.05
CA SER A 615 62.41 -5.21 -16.36
C SER A 615 62.32 -6.18 -15.16
N GLY A 616 62.90 -5.84 -14.00
CA GLY A 616 62.93 -6.71 -12.82
C GLY A 616 63.83 -7.95 -12.98
N ASN A 617 64.62 -8.02 -14.05
CA ASN A 617 65.43 -9.20 -14.42
C ASN A 617 66.89 -9.10 -13.91
N ILE A 618 67.13 -8.41 -12.79
CA ILE A 618 68.46 -8.42 -12.16
C ILE A 618 68.65 -9.76 -11.44
N LYS A 619 69.57 -10.59 -11.93
CA LYS A 619 70.05 -11.76 -11.18
C LYS A 619 71.09 -11.28 -10.15
N LEU A 620 70.79 -11.51 -8.86
CA LEU A 620 71.70 -11.22 -7.77
C LEU A 620 72.37 -12.50 -7.30
N ASN A 621 73.67 -12.44 -7.04
CA ASN A 621 74.46 -13.51 -6.44
C ASN A 621 74.92 -13.05 -5.04
N PRO A 622 74.03 -13.07 -4.03
CA PRO A 622 74.35 -12.55 -2.71
C PRO A 622 75.41 -13.41 -2.02
N VAL A 623 76.41 -12.74 -1.45
CA VAL A 623 77.51 -13.30 -0.66
C VAL A 623 77.71 -12.44 0.59
N ASN A 624 78.39 -12.95 1.62
CA ASN A 624 78.76 -12.13 2.77
C ASN A 624 79.88 -11.16 2.38
N VAL A 625 79.53 -9.88 2.25
CA VAL A 625 80.44 -8.80 1.88
C VAL A 625 80.81 -8.00 3.13
N ASP A 626 82.11 -7.82 3.37
CA ASP A 626 82.63 -6.86 4.35
C ASP A 626 82.54 -5.45 3.74
N ILE A 627 81.54 -4.66 4.16
CA ILE A 627 81.27 -3.35 3.55
C ILE A 627 82.42 -2.36 3.78
N ILE A 628 83.06 -2.43 4.95
CA ILE A 628 84.16 -1.51 5.28
C ILE A 628 85.34 -1.75 4.34
N GLU A 629 85.69 -3.03 4.13
CA GLU A 629 86.81 -3.38 3.26
C GLU A 629 86.51 -3.11 1.79
N LEU A 630 85.27 -3.35 1.35
CA LEU A 630 84.84 -3.03 -0.01
C LEU A 630 84.96 -1.53 -0.30
N ILE A 631 84.50 -0.66 0.60
CA ILE A 631 84.60 0.79 0.42
C ILE A 631 86.06 1.24 0.40
N ARG A 632 86.91 0.70 1.29
CA ARG A 632 88.36 0.97 1.28
C ARG A 632 89.02 0.55 -0.02
N GLN A 633 88.65 -0.61 -0.56
CA GLN A 633 89.17 -1.07 -1.85
C GLN A 633 88.81 -0.08 -2.96
N ILE A 634 87.56 0.40 -3.00
CA ILE A 634 87.12 1.37 -4.02
C ILE A 634 87.83 2.72 -3.85
N GLU A 635 88.05 3.17 -2.61
CA GLU A 635 88.83 4.39 -2.35
C GLU A 635 90.26 4.28 -2.88
N ILE A 636 90.91 3.12 -2.73
CA ILE A 636 92.25 2.88 -3.26
C ILE A 636 92.21 2.87 -4.80
N GLU A 637 91.23 2.20 -5.41
CA GLU A 637 91.10 2.16 -6.87
C GLU A 637 90.78 3.53 -7.49
N LEU A 638 90.12 4.42 -6.74
CA LEU A 638 89.78 5.79 -7.17
C LEU A 638 90.73 6.86 -6.62
N SER A 639 91.83 6.49 -5.95
CA SER A 639 92.74 7.45 -5.30
C SER A 639 93.25 8.50 -6.27
N ASP A 640 93.70 8.09 -7.46
CA ASP A 640 94.22 8.99 -8.49
C ASP A 640 93.16 10.04 -8.91
N LYS A 641 91.89 9.65 -8.98
CA LYS A 641 90.80 10.56 -9.35
C LYS A 641 90.46 11.52 -8.21
N LEU A 642 90.44 11.03 -6.98
CA LEU A 642 90.16 11.84 -5.79
C LEU A 642 91.28 12.85 -5.53
N ASP A 643 92.53 12.44 -5.71
CA ASP A 643 93.72 13.30 -5.60
C ASP A 643 93.75 14.36 -6.71
N ASN A 644 93.42 13.98 -7.95
CA ASN A 644 93.28 14.94 -9.07
C ASN A 644 92.15 15.95 -8.83
N ALA A 645 91.06 15.54 -8.18
CA ALA A 645 89.97 16.44 -7.75
C ALA A 645 90.33 17.28 -6.51
N LYS A 646 91.48 17.03 -5.89
CA LYS A 646 91.99 17.67 -4.66
C LYS A 646 90.98 17.65 -3.51
N VAL A 647 90.26 16.54 -3.35
CA VAL A 647 89.32 16.34 -2.23
C VAL A 647 89.96 15.51 -1.13
N VAL A 648 89.65 15.83 0.13
CA VAL A 648 90.16 15.08 1.29
C VAL A 648 89.08 14.17 1.84
N VAL A 649 89.22 12.87 1.65
CA VAL A 649 88.29 11.86 2.19
C VAL A 649 88.50 11.69 3.70
N LYS A 650 87.40 11.69 4.45
CA LYS A 650 87.34 11.50 5.91
C LYS A 650 86.39 10.36 6.22
N ASN A 651 86.99 9.23 6.59
CA ASN A 651 86.27 8.02 6.93
C ASN A 651 85.94 7.98 8.41
N ASN A 652 84.69 7.70 8.72
CA ASN A 652 84.17 7.48 10.06
C ASN A 652 83.52 6.10 10.07
N PHE A 653 84.37 5.08 10.25
CA PHE A 653 83.98 3.67 10.22
C PHE A 653 84.01 3.09 11.64
N PRO A 654 83.10 2.17 11.99
CA PRO A 654 83.19 1.39 13.21
C PRO A 654 84.46 0.53 13.23
N ASP A 655 84.97 0.22 14.43
CA ASP A 655 86.18 -0.61 14.59
C ASP A 655 85.94 -2.10 14.26
N ASN A 656 84.68 -2.54 14.28
CA ASN A 656 84.28 -3.91 13.97
C ASN A 656 83.94 -4.09 12.48
N LYS A 657 84.18 -5.30 11.96
CA LYS A 657 83.76 -5.68 10.60
C LYS A 657 82.24 -5.75 10.49
N ILE A 658 81.71 -5.27 9.36
CA ILE A 658 80.27 -5.29 9.07
C ILE A 658 80.04 -6.17 7.85
N PHE A 659 79.46 -7.35 8.07
CA PHE A 659 79.10 -8.27 7.00
C PHE A 659 77.63 -8.11 6.60
N LEU A 660 77.39 -7.90 5.31
CA LEU A 660 76.04 -7.87 4.73
C LEU A 660 75.92 -8.91 3.62
N ASN A 661 74.77 -9.57 3.54
CA ASN A 661 74.47 -10.56 2.50
C ASN A 661 74.02 -9.87 1.21
N LEU A 662 74.98 -9.47 0.38
CA LEU A 662 74.81 -8.62 -0.80
C LEU A 662 75.56 -9.19 -2.02
N ASP A 663 75.20 -8.78 -3.22
CA ASP A 663 75.98 -9.06 -4.42
C ASP A 663 77.22 -8.16 -4.43
N SER A 664 78.41 -8.77 -4.30
CA SER A 664 79.68 -8.04 -4.21
C SER A 664 79.94 -7.15 -5.43
N GLN A 665 79.65 -7.62 -6.65
CA GLN A 665 79.91 -6.84 -7.88
C GLN A 665 78.95 -5.67 -8.03
N LYS A 666 77.66 -5.87 -7.73
CA LYS A 666 76.66 -4.80 -7.79
C LYS A 666 76.87 -3.78 -6.68
N THR A 667 77.27 -4.23 -5.50
CA THR A 667 77.61 -3.35 -4.36
C THR A 667 78.89 -2.55 -4.63
N PHE A 668 79.90 -3.15 -5.26
CA PHE A 668 81.07 -2.42 -5.73
C PHE A 668 80.65 -1.28 -6.67
N ARG A 669 79.82 -1.58 -7.68
CA ARG A 669 79.32 -0.57 -8.62
C ARG A 669 78.48 0.53 -7.97
N ILE A 670 77.77 0.25 -6.87
CA ILE A 670 77.04 1.28 -6.12
C ILE A 670 78.03 2.34 -5.62
N PHE A 671 79.02 1.92 -4.85
CA PHE A 671 79.95 2.85 -4.20
C PHE A 671 80.94 3.46 -5.20
N GLU A 672 81.33 2.72 -6.25
CA GLU A 672 82.10 3.26 -7.38
C GLU A 672 81.38 4.44 -8.04
N ASN A 673 80.07 4.31 -8.32
CA ASN A 673 79.29 5.39 -8.91
C ASN A 673 79.16 6.60 -7.98
N LEU A 674 78.96 6.36 -6.68
CA LEU A 674 78.88 7.44 -5.68
C LEU A 674 80.21 8.18 -5.52
N LEU A 675 81.34 7.46 -5.46
CA LEU A 675 82.67 8.07 -5.31
C LEU A 675 83.17 8.73 -6.61
N ASN A 676 82.82 8.22 -7.78
CA ASN A 676 83.07 8.94 -9.04
C ASN A 676 82.25 10.24 -9.11
N ASN A 677 81.01 10.25 -8.60
CA ASN A 677 80.22 11.49 -8.49
C ASN A 677 80.89 12.48 -7.53
N VAL A 678 81.39 12.01 -6.40
CA VAL A 678 82.18 12.84 -5.46
C VAL A 678 83.38 13.46 -6.18
N ALA A 679 84.21 12.66 -6.86
CA ALA A 679 85.39 13.17 -7.56
C ALA A 679 85.05 14.22 -8.64
N LYS A 680 83.89 14.06 -9.29
CA LYS A 680 83.48 14.93 -10.40
C LYS A 680 82.85 16.25 -9.97
N TYR A 681 82.04 16.24 -8.90
CA TYR A 681 81.17 17.38 -8.56
C TYR A 681 81.55 18.09 -7.25
N SER A 682 82.50 17.56 -6.48
CA SER A 682 82.89 18.20 -5.23
C SER A 682 83.70 19.49 -5.46
N MET A 683 83.54 20.45 -4.56
CA MET A 683 84.37 21.66 -4.51
C MET A 683 85.83 21.29 -4.25
N GLU A 684 86.73 21.83 -5.07
CA GLU A 684 88.18 21.61 -4.95
C GLU A 684 88.69 22.03 -3.56
N GLY A 685 89.54 21.21 -2.93
CA GLY A 685 90.06 21.47 -1.58
C GLY A 685 89.06 21.17 -0.44
N SER A 686 87.84 20.73 -0.74
CA SER A 686 86.84 20.37 0.26
C SER A 686 87.05 18.98 0.86
N ARG A 687 86.32 18.68 1.93
CA ARG A 687 86.32 17.38 2.59
C ARG A 687 85.10 16.58 2.18
N VAL A 688 85.32 15.28 1.96
CA VAL A 688 84.26 14.30 1.71
C VAL A 688 84.16 13.42 2.95
N TYR A 689 82.98 13.29 3.52
CA TYR A 689 82.76 12.46 4.69
C TYR A 689 82.05 11.16 4.30
N ILE A 690 82.62 10.03 4.69
CA ILE A 690 82.02 8.71 4.52
C ILE A 690 81.78 8.14 5.92
N ASP A 691 80.51 8.15 6.34
CA ASP A 691 80.09 7.64 7.64
C ASP A 691 79.40 6.29 7.45
N ILE A 692 79.86 5.27 8.17
CA ILE A 692 79.16 3.97 8.25
C ILE A 692 78.62 3.82 9.67
N THR A 693 77.33 3.58 9.80
CA THR A 693 76.68 3.38 11.10
C THR A 693 75.92 2.06 11.08
N GLU A 694 76.28 1.19 12.01
CA GLU A 694 75.61 -0.10 12.22
C GLU A 694 74.54 0.05 13.30
N ASN A 695 73.28 -0.16 12.95
CA ASN A 695 72.16 -0.19 13.87
C ASN A 695 71.72 -1.65 14.13
N GLU A 696 70.71 -1.85 14.99
CA GLU A 696 70.19 -3.20 15.28
C GLU A 696 69.60 -3.88 14.03
N GLN A 697 68.88 -3.15 13.19
CA GLN A 697 68.12 -3.71 12.06
C GLN A 697 68.75 -3.41 10.69
N ASP A 698 69.66 -2.45 10.60
CA ASP A 698 70.22 -1.99 9.33
C ASP A 698 71.67 -1.49 9.47
N VAL A 699 72.29 -1.26 8.32
CA VAL A 699 73.56 -0.54 8.17
C VAL A 699 73.31 0.64 7.26
N THR A 700 73.62 1.83 7.75
CA THR A 700 73.50 3.09 7.01
C THR A 700 74.87 3.59 6.60
N ILE A 701 75.06 3.86 5.30
CA ILE A 701 76.26 4.47 4.72
C ILE A 701 75.89 5.85 4.20
N ASN A 702 76.52 6.88 4.75
CA ASN A 702 76.36 8.26 4.30
C ASN A 702 77.63 8.74 3.60
N ILE A 703 77.49 9.25 2.37
CA ILE A 703 78.56 9.93 1.65
C ILE A 703 78.15 11.40 1.48
N LYS A 704 78.93 12.31 2.06
CA LYS A 704 78.65 13.75 2.09
C LYS A 704 79.77 14.51 1.41
N ASN A 705 79.43 15.39 0.47
CA ASN A 705 80.39 16.29 -0.17
C ASN A 705 79.77 17.68 -0.38
N MET A 706 80.63 18.70 -0.44
CA MET A 706 80.23 20.04 -0.83
C MET A 706 80.31 20.15 -2.36
N SER A 707 79.23 20.54 -3.02
CA SER A 707 79.22 20.71 -4.47
C SER A 707 80.05 21.92 -4.91
N ALA A 708 80.72 21.82 -6.05
CA ALA A 708 81.44 22.94 -6.67
C ALA A 708 80.50 23.99 -7.29
N VAL A 709 79.24 23.61 -7.54
CA VAL A 709 78.20 24.46 -8.14
C VAL A 709 76.95 24.40 -7.27
N GLU A 710 76.27 25.54 -7.15
CA GLU A 710 75.00 25.65 -6.42
C GLU A 710 73.95 24.63 -6.93
N ILE A 711 73.36 23.89 -5.98
CA ILE A 711 72.36 22.86 -6.27
C ILE A 711 70.96 23.48 -6.21
N ASP A 712 70.39 23.80 -7.37
CA ASP A 712 69.06 24.42 -7.52
C ASP A 712 67.96 23.39 -7.87
N TYR A 713 68.12 22.14 -7.43
CA TYR A 713 67.22 21.03 -7.75
C TYR A 713 66.65 20.38 -6.48
N LYS A 714 65.45 19.81 -6.60
CA LYS A 714 64.88 19.00 -5.52
C LYS A 714 65.58 17.63 -5.45
N SER A 715 65.69 17.08 -4.24
CA SER A 715 66.29 15.77 -3.96
C SER A 715 65.71 14.64 -4.81
N ASP A 716 64.39 14.67 -5.06
CA ASP A 716 63.69 13.61 -5.79
C ASP A 716 63.98 13.64 -7.29
N GLU A 717 64.26 14.82 -7.87
CA GLU A 717 64.54 15.02 -9.29
C GLU A 717 65.97 14.55 -9.65
N ILE A 718 66.96 14.71 -8.76
CA ILE A 718 68.35 14.30 -9.05
C ILE A 718 68.51 12.76 -9.14
N ILE A 719 67.59 12.01 -8.50
CA ILE A 719 67.62 10.54 -8.48
C ILE A 719 66.95 9.95 -9.74
N GLU A 720 66.08 10.70 -10.41
CA GLU A 720 65.40 10.23 -11.63
C GLU A 720 66.38 10.06 -12.80
N ARG A 721 66.11 9.06 -13.63
CA ARG A 721 67.03 8.64 -14.70
C ARG A 721 67.14 9.75 -15.75
N PHE A 722 68.35 10.02 -16.23
CA PHE A 722 68.61 11.00 -17.30
C PHE A 722 68.37 12.47 -16.93
N GLN A 723 68.08 12.79 -15.66
CA GLN A 723 67.97 14.18 -15.23
C GLN A 723 69.38 14.73 -14.93
N ARG A 724 69.87 15.56 -15.84
CA ARG A 724 71.11 16.35 -15.65
C ARG A 724 70.69 17.76 -15.28
N GLY A 725 71.34 18.37 -14.29
CA GLY A 725 71.09 19.78 -14.01
C GLY A 725 71.44 20.62 -15.25
N ASP A 726 70.51 21.44 -15.76
CA ASP A 726 70.64 22.22 -17.01
C ASP A 726 71.94 23.05 -17.11
N LYS A 727 72.54 23.46 -15.98
CA LYS A 727 73.83 24.20 -15.94
C LYS A 727 75.08 23.30 -16.07
N SER A 728 74.94 21.98 -15.97
CA SER A 728 76.04 21.00 -16.00
C SER A 728 76.34 20.38 -17.38
N ARG A 729 75.74 20.93 -18.46
CA ARG A 729 75.81 20.39 -19.83
C ARG A 729 77.22 20.21 -20.39
N ASN A 730 78.22 20.94 -19.86
CA ASN A 730 79.61 20.85 -20.29
C ASN A 730 80.45 19.77 -19.57
N THR A 731 79.89 19.02 -18.60
CA THR A 731 80.63 17.99 -17.87
C THR A 731 80.32 16.58 -18.40
N GLU A 732 81.32 15.72 -18.61
CA GLU A 732 81.10 14.36 -19.15
C GLU A 732 80.35 13.44 -18.17
N GLY A 733 79.17 12.91 -18.51
CA GLY A 733 78.45 11.91 -17.68
C GLY A 733 77.12 11.46 -18.30
N SER A 734 76.67 10.23 -17.99
CA SER A 734 75.49 9.57 -18.57
C SER A 734 74.15 9.94 -17.92
N GLY A 735 74.17 10.58 -16.74
CA GLY A 735 72.95 10.81 -15.95
C GLY A 735 72.29 9.52 -15.44
N LEU A 736 72.97 8.37 -15.55
CA LEU A 736 72.47 7.07 -15.14
C LEU A 736 73.04 6.60 -13.79
N GLY A 737 74.16 7.17 -13.32
CA GLY A 737 74.88 6.67 -12.15
C GLY A 737 74.03 6.56 -10.87
N LEU A 738 73.31 7.63 -10.49
CA LEU A 738 72.45 7.59 -9.29
C LEU A 738 71.22 6.69 -9.46
N ALA A 739 70.71 6.57 -10.69
CA ALA A 739 69.63 5.65 -11.01
C ALA A 739 70.05 4.18 -10.93
N ILE A 740 71.29 3.87 -11.33
CA ILE A 740 71.91 2.54 -11.18
C ILE A 740 72.11 2.24 -9.69
N VAL A 741 72.63 3.20 -8.92
CA VAL A 741 72.77 3.09 -7.46
C VAL A 741 71.43 2.74 -6.83
N LYS A 742 70.38 3.54 -7.10
CA LYS A 742 69.04 3.26 -6.58
C LYS A 742 68.55 1.86 -6.96
N SER A 743 68.68 1.50 -8.24
CA SER A 743 68.21 0.21 -8.74
C SER A 743 68.92 -0.99 -8.10
N PHE A 744 70.24 -0.92 -7.89
CA PHE A 744 70.99 -1.99 -7.23
C PHE A 744 70.78 -2.02 -5.72
N VAL A 745 70.61 -0.88 -5.07
CA VAL A 745 70.27 -0.83 -3.64
C VAL A 745 68.89 -1.45 -3.41
N GLU A 746 67.88 -1.03 -4.17
CA GLU A 746 66.51 -1.54 -4.07
C GLU A 746 66.40 -3.02 -4.45
N ALA A 747 67.09 -3.47 -5.51
CA ALA A 747 67.12 -4.89 -5.89
C ALA A 747 67.69 -5.78 -4.77
N GLN A 748 68.65 -5.25 -4.00
CA GLN A 748 69.24 -5.93 -2.84
C GLN A 748 68.42 -5.74 -1.55
N GLY A 749 67.22 -5.14 -1.62
CA GLY A 749 66.32 -4.93 -0.48
C GLY A 749 66.71 -3.75 0.42
N GLY A 750 67.58 -2.87 -0.05
CA GLY A 750 67.97 -1.63 0.65
C GLY A 750 67.14 -0.42 0.23
N ILE A 751 67.46 0.73 0.84
CA ILE A 751 66.84 2.04 0.56
C ILE A 751 67.93 3.03 0.17
N PHE A 752 67.74 3.74 -0.94
CA PHE A 752 68.63 4.83 -1.37
C PHE A 752 67.92 6.18 -1.29
N LYS A 753 68.58 7.19 -0.70
CA LYS A 753 68.07 8.57 -0.61
C LYS A 753 69.18 9.57 -0.92
N VAL A 754 68.78 10.73 -1.42
CA VAL A 754 69.64 11.91 -1.56
C VAL A 754 69.04 13.02 -0.71
N GLU A 755 69.87 13.68 0.09
CA GLU A 755 69.52 14.85 0.88
C GLU A 755 70.38 16.02 0.41
N ILE A 756 69.76 17.17 0.19
CA ILE A 756 70.42 18.39 -0.27
C ILE A 756 70.13 19.48 0.76
N ASP A 757 71.18 20.14 1.24
CA ASP A 757 71.08 21.29 2.15
C ASP A 757 72.03 22.39 1.68
N GLY A 758 71.50 23.34 0.90
CA GLY A 758 72.31 24.28 0.13
C GLY A 758 73.26 23.54 -0.83
N ASP A 759 74.56 23.75 -0.66
CA ASP A 759 75.61 23.12 -1.46
C ASP A 759 76.03 21.73 -0.95
N LEU A 760 75.51 21.29 0.21
CA LEU A 760 75.80 19.98 0.77
C LEU A 760 74.99 18.91 0.02
N PHE A 761 75.69 17.99 -0.63
CA PHE A 761 75.12 16.80 -1.24
C PHE A 761 75.37 15.58 -0.34
N LYS A 762 74.32 14.90 0.08
CA LYS A 762 74.40 13.70 0.92
C LYS A 762 73.68 12.52 0.28
N SER A 763 74.44 11.48 -0.06
CA SER A 763 73.93 10.18 -0.49
C SER A 763 73.80 9.23 0.69
N VAL A 764 72.61 8.66 0.89
CA VAL A 764 72.30 7.74 2.00
C VAL A 764 71.91 6.39 1.44
N VAL A 765 72.72 5.37 1.72
CA VAL A 765 72.45 3.97 1.36
C VAL A 765 72.16 3.20 2.64
N ILE A 766 71.01 2.54 2.71
CA ILE A 766 70.58 1.74 3.86
C ILE A 766 70.39 0.31 3.39
N PHE A 767 71.08 -0.64 4.03
CA PHE A 767 70.86 -2.07 3.80
C PHE A 767 70.34 -2.72 5.07
N MET A 768 69.28 -3.51 4.94
CA MET A 768 68.73 -4.26 6.05
C MET A 768 69.64 -5.43 6.41
N LYS A 769 69.86 -5.63 7.71
CA LYS A 769 70.48 -6.86 8.20
C LYS A 769 69.45 -7.98 8.05
N LYS A 770 69.72 -8.97 7.19
CA LYS A 770 68.96 -10.21 7.21
C LYS A 770 69.24 -10.92 8.53
N GLN A 771 68.18 -11.27 9.27
CA GLN A 771 68.26 -12.19 10.41
C GLN A 771 68.78 -13.56 9.97
#